data_AF-A0A843YLI8-F1
#
_entry.id   AF-A0A843YLI8-F1
#
_cell.length_a   1.000
_cell.length_b   1.000
_cell.length_c   1.000
_cell.angle_alpha   90.00
_cell.angle_beta   90.00
_cell.angle_gamma   90.00
#
_symmetry.space_group_name_H-M   'P 1'
#
loop_
_entity.id
_entity.type
_entity.pdbx_description
1 polymer ?
#
loop_
_entity_poly.entity_id
_entity_poly.type
_entity_poly.pdbx_seq_one_letter_code
_entity_poly.pdbx_strand_id
1 'polypeptide(L)'
;MTALGGDQLLLLRMDGREEISGPFEWRVEALSLQDHIDLNALLGTHATVEIDHAQGRRAFDGIVCEARSRGAFENGFRYDLVLRPWLHVASLRRNMRIFHNKTVIEIVEEVLGTYGAMGNPHLEILTSGDYPILEYTVQYGESDADFIRRQLERHGISRSWKHALGSHTLVLSDAAVQLPEVPGGARAFYGVEGFHRHEEEHFHKWSTAARITTGAVRLTEYNFKIPHATQEVDQLGEAVHPQGDVESYDWPGDYLTEDEGRHVVTRRLDEERGQAPRHEAVGDVVSLGAGWRVTLAGDPVSGATGQCFVCLRAEHQFRAQGYGSGDAGGDETPYEGAYVLMPDSAPYRPERRTAAPRVQGPETAVVVGEGEIDCDEHGRILVRYHWDLDGAHSMRVRVSQNWASKGWGGMVIPRIGMEVIVEHLRGDPDKPIVTGCVYNGHNTPPYDLPEHKTKSTFRSDSHKSEGFNELTFEDATGAEKIYLHAEKDQEIHVENNRAKRIDRNQSESVGHNKSIEVGNNHHEVIGGNMTLMVGPNKLQAAVTSAFKKFTSAIGDMTSKLGLPDALNMGEGNLIIGVAKNKAETVMLSSTEMVGAAKALTVGGGLQVTVGGVKNESVAIGSWEEVGNNKVTHVGEKYEIVVGKSKITLDHDGNISLDGVNITVNGSSAVKVTGGRIDLN
;
A
#
# COMPACT_ATOMS: atom_id res chain seq x y z
N MET A 1 18.06 -51.96 10.56
CA MET A 1 18.40 -51.31 11.85
C MET A 1 17.23 -50.45 12.31
N THR A 2 16.91 -50.46 13.60
CA THR A 2 15.85 -49.61 14.19
C THR A 2 16.30 -49.03 15.54
N ALA A 3 15.53 -48.11 16.11
CA ALA A 3 15.77 -47.58 17.47
C ALA A 3 15.71 -48.66 18.57
N LEU A 4 15.10 -49.82 18.30
CA LEU A 4 15.03 -50.95 19.24
C LEU A 4 16.28 -51.85 19.21
N GLY A 5 17.23 -51.59 18.29
CA GLY A 5 18.40 -52.43 18.04
C GLY A 5 18.28 -53.29 16.78
N GLY A 6 19.37 -53.98 16.42
CA GLY A 6 19.51 -54.75 15.18
C GLY A 6 18.75 -56.07 15.14
N ASP A 7 18.50 -56.70 16.30
CA ASP A 7 18.08 -58.11 16.38
C ASP A 7 16.61 -58.30 16.76
N GLN A 8 15.84 -57.21 16.91
CA GLN A 8 14.44 -57.30 17.34
C GLN A 8 13.45 -57.51 16.20
N LEU A 9 13.79 -57.10 14.99
CA LEU A 9 12.93 -57.15 13.80
C LEU A 9 13.73 -57.71 12.61
N LEU A 10 13.28 -58.85 12.09
CA LEU A 10 13.84 -59.52 10.92
C LEU A 10 13.01 -59.16 9.68
N LEU A 11 13.66 -58.71 8.61
CA LEU A 11 12.98 -58.35 7.37
C LEU A 11 12.38 -59.58 6.67
N LEU A 12 11.10 -59.53 6.34
CA LEU A 12 10.42 -60.52 5.49
C LEU A 12 10.21 -60.01 4.08
N ARG A 13 9.72 -58.77 3.97
CA ARG A 13 9.30 -58.17 2.71
C ARG A 13 9.51 -56.67 2.76
N MET A 14 9.94 -56.10 1.64
CA MET A 14 9.91 -54.66 1.42
C MET A 14 9.27 -54.39 0.06
N ASP A 15 8.26 -53.54 0.04
CA ASP A 15 7.80 -52.90 -1.19
C ASP A 15 7.97 -51.41 -1.01
N GLY A 16 8.53 -50.73 -2.00
CA GLY A 16 8.54 -49.29 -1.94
C GLY A 16 8.85 -48.61 -3.24
N ARG A 17 8.62 -47.31 -3.22
CA ARG A 17 8.73 -46.44 -4.38
C ARG A 17 9.43 -45.18 -3.96
N GLU A 18 10.35 -44.73 -4.80
CA GLU A 18 10.93 -43.40 -4.75
C GLU A 18 10.78 -42.72 -6.11
N GLU A 19 10.55 -41.41 -6.09
CA GLU A 19 10.34 -40.61 -7.29
C GLU A 19 11.01 -39.26 -7.12
N ILE A 20 11.64 -38.78 -8.19
CA ILE A 20 12.21 -37.46 -8.23
C ILE A 20 11.10 -36.41 -8.12
N SER A 21 11.33 -35.41 -7.28
CA SER A 21 10.33 -34.41 -6.91
C SER A 21 9.05 -35.01 -6.29
N GLY A 22 9.03 -36.30 -6.00
CA GLY A 22 8.03 -37.03 -5.22
C GLY A 22 8.55 -37.42 -3.83
N PRO A 23 7.70 -38.03 -2.98
CA PRO A 23 8.16 -38.70 -1.77
C PRO A 23 8.75 -40.08 -2.09
N PHE A 24 9.49 -40.66 -1.15
CA PHE A 24 9.64 -42.10 -1.09
C PHE A 24 8.71 -42.70 -0.03
N GLU A 25 8.36 -43.97 -0.18
CA GLU A 25 7.68 -44.75 0.85
C GLU A 25 8.19 -46.19 0.84
N TRP A 26 8.62 -46.70 1.99
CA TRP A 26 9.01 -48.10 2.19
C TRP A 26 7.99 -48.79 3.07
N ARG A 27 7.30 -49.79 2.53
CA ARG A 27 6.40 -50.68 3.28
C ARG A 27 7.18 -51.92 3.66
N VAL A 28 7.51 -52.01 4.94
CA VAL A 28 8.38 -53.05 5.48
C VAL A 28 7.55 -54.00 6.32
N GLU A 29 7.60 -55.28 5.97
CA GLU A 29 7.07 -56.36 6.77
C GLU A 29 8.22 -57.04 7.50
N ALA A 30 8.10 -57.14 8.83
CA ALA A 30 9.12 -57.70 9.68
C ALA A 30 8.54 -58.74 10.64
N LEU A 31 9.40 -59.68 11.05
CA LEU A 31 9.12 -60.73 12.03
C LEU A 31 9.88 -60.45 13.32
N SER A 32 9.26 -60.66 14.47
CA SER A 32 9.94 -60.70 15.76
C SER A 32 9.57 -61.96 16.53
N LEU A 33 10.45 -62.39 17.45
CA LEU A 33 10.12 -63.40 18.44
C LEU A 33 9.27 -62.83 19.59
N GLN A 34 9.20 -61.49 19.72
CA GLN A 34 8.44 -60.81 20.76
C GLN A 34 7.06 -60.37 20.25
N ASP A 35 6.02 -60.60 21.04
CA ASP A 35 4.64 -60.17 20.77
C ASP A 35 4.31 -58.75 21.28
N HIS A 36 5.23 -58.17 22.04
CA HIS A 36 5.06 -56.93 22.81
C HIS A 36 6.09 -55.86 22.43
N ILE A 37 6.52 -55.82 21.16
CA ILE A 37 7.36 -54.71 20.68
C ILE A 37 6.67 -53.38 20.95
N ASP A 38 7.40 -52.44 21.55
CA ASP A 38 6.90 -51.08 21.76
C ASP A 38 6.90 -50.31 20.44
N LEU A 39 5.74 -50.32 19.76
CA LEU A 39 5.55 -49.61 18.51
C LEU A 39 5.67 -48.08 18.67
N ASN A 40 5.32 -47.54 19.85
CA ASN A 40 5.43 -46.10 20.07
C ASN A 40 6.89 -45.64 20.13
N ALA A 41 7.78 -46.47 20.65
CA ALA A 41 9.22 -46.20 20.65
C ALA A 41 9.83 -46.19 19.23
N LEU A 42 9.16 -46.79 18.24
CA LEU A 42 9.59 -46.75 16.83
C LEU A 42 9.13 -45.48 16.12
N LEU A 43 7.92 -44.99 16.40
CA LEU A 43 7.33 -43.86 15.68
C LEU A 43 8.21 -42.59 15.77
N GLY A 44 8.42 -41.94 14.63
CA GLY A 44 9.25 -40.73 14.53
C GLY A 44 10.76 -40.97 14.57
N THR A 45 11.20 -42.24 14.69
CA THR A 45 12.62 -42.61 14.64
C THR A 45 13.01 -43.19 13.27
N HIS A 46 14.30 -43.27 13.00
CA HIS A 46 14.81 -43.91 11.79
C HIS A 46 14.66 -45.44 11.84
N ALA A 47 14.25 -46.01 10.71
CA ALA A 47 14.44 -47.41 10.40
C ALA A 47 15.10 -47.54 9.03
N THR A 48 16.10 -48.41 8.95
CA THR A 48 16.85 -48.68 7.71
C THR A 48 16.74 -50.14 7.34
N VAL A 49 16.34 -50.41 6.09
CA VAL A 49 16.50 -51.71 5.44
C VAL A 49 17.79 -51.69 4.63
N GLU A 50 18.63 -52.71 4.77
CA GLU A 50 19.82 -52.85 3.94
C GLU A 50 19.67 -54.08 3.05
N ILE A 51 19.92 -53.92 1.75
CA ILE A 51 19.91 -55.01 0.77
C ILE A 51 21.30 -55.13 0.16
N ASP A 52 21.86 -56.33 0.23
CA ASP A 52 23.12 -56.68 -0.41
C ASP A 52 22.92 -56.85 -1.92
N HIS A 53 23.87 -56.37 -2.71
CA HIS A 53 23.88 -56.46 -4.17
C HIS A 53 25.30 -56.66 -4.70
N ALA A 54 25.46 -56.92 -6.00
CA ALA A 54 26.75 -57.30 -6.59
C ALA A 54 27.90 -56.30 -6.38
N GLN A 55 27.58 -55.02 -6.11
CA GLN A 55 28.58 -53.95 -5.95
C GLN A 55 28.65 -53.39 -4.52
N GLY A 56 27.97 -54.01 -3.55
CA GLY A 56 27.99 -53.58 -2.16
C GLY A 56 26.65 -53.75 -1.47
N ARG A 57 26.32 -52.82 -0.58
CA ARG A 57 25.09 -52.81 0.20
C ARG A 57 24.40 -51.48 0.02
N ARG A 58 23.10 -51.51 -0.25
CA ARG A 58 22.27 -50.31 -0.36
C ARG A 58 21.36 -50.17 0.86
N ALA A 59 21.38 -48.98 1.45
CA ALA A 59 20.48 -48.60 2.53
C ALA A 59 19.19 -47.97 1.96
N PHE A 60 18.06 -48.36 2.54
CA PHE A 60 16.73 -47.78 2.34
C PHE A 60 16.24 -47.28 3.70
N ASP A 61 16.61 -46.03 4.00
CA ASP A 61 16.28 -45.37 5.26
C ASP A 61 14.99 -44.55 5.16
N GLY A 62 14.25 -44.47 6.27
CA GLY A 62 13.13 -43.55 6.43
C GLY A 62 12.70 -43.39 7.89
N ILE A 63 11.85 -42.40 8.15
CA ILE A 63 11.21 -42.21 9.44
C ILE A 63 10.02 -43.15 9.54
N VAL A 64 9.90 -43.90 10.64
CA VAL A 64 8.73 -44.74 10.90
C VAL A 64 7.53 -43.84 11.18
N CYS A 65 6.60 -43.76 10.23
CA CYS A 65 5.39 -42.93 10.36
C CYS A 65 4.17 -43.74 10.75
N GLU A 66 4.14 -45.03 10.41
CA GLU A 66 3.10 -45.97 10.82
C GLU A 66 3.77 -47.28 11.27
N ALA A 67 3.27 -47.86 12.35
CA ALA A 67 3.71 -49.16 12.85
C ALA A 67 2.50 -49.95 13.32
N ARG A 68 2.40 -51.22 12.91
CA ARG A 68 1.25 -52.08 13.19
C ARG A 68 1.69 -53.49 13.58
N SER A 69 1.15 -54.01 14.67
CA SER A 69 1.23 -55.45 14.97
C SER A 69 0.14 -56.21 14.21
N ARG A 70 0.52 -57.28 13.52
CA ARG A 70 -0.36 -58.19 12.77
C ARG A 70 -0.73 -59.45 13.54
N GLY A 71 -0.12 -59.68 14.70
CA GLY A 71 -0.30 -60.87 15.51
C GLY A 71 0.64 -62.02 15.10
N ALA A 72 0.33 -63.22 15.59
CA ALA A 72 1.16 -64.40 15.39
C ALA A 72 1.26 -64.81 13.91
N PHE A 73 2.44 -65.26 13.52
CA PHE A 73 2.76 -65.81 12.21
C PHE A 73 3.67 -67.04 12.35
N GLU A 74 3.94 -67.76 11.27
CA GLU A 74 4.92 -68.84 11.30
C GLU A 74 6.28 -68.30 11.76
N ASN A 75 6.83 -68.94 12.80
CA ASN A 75 8.11 -68.59 13.43
C ASN A 75 8.20 -67.22 14.14
N GLY A 76 7.07 -66.59 14.52
CA GLY A 76 7.10 -65.38 15.36
C GLY A 76 5.81 -64.55 15.34
N PHE A 77 5.97 -63.24 15.49
CA PHE A 77 4.92 -62.23 15.41
C PHE A 77 5.26 -61.22 14.32
N ARG A 78 4.27 -60.88 13.49
CA ARG A 78 4.45 -60.03 12.31
C ARG A 78 4.15 -58.57 12.62
N TYR A 79 4.95 -57.68 12.05
CA TYR A 79 4.85 -56.24 12.18
C TYR A 79 4.98 -55.56 10.83
N ASP A 80 4.09 -54.60 10.56
CA ASP A 80 4.15 -53.76 9.35
C ASP A 80 4.63 -52.36 9.76
N LEU A 81 5.64 -51.85 9.07
CA LEU A 81 6.15 -50.48 9.21
C LEU A 81 6.00 -49.73 7.89
N VAL A 82 5.59 -48.45 7.96
CA VAL A 82 5.62 -47.54 6.81
C VAL A 82 6.64 -46.44 7.07
N LEU A 83 7.69 -46.45 6.26
CA LEU A 83 8.80 -45.52 6.34
C LEU A 83 8.63 -44.43 5.29
N ARG A 84 8.75 -43.16 5.70
CA ARG A 84 8.63 -41.99 4.82
C ARG A 84 9.78 -41.01 5.07
N PRO A 85 10.07 -40.09 4.14
CA PRO A 85 11.08 -39.06 4.39
C PRO A 85 10.74 -38.20 5.60
N TRP A 86 11.73 -37.60 6.24
CA TRP A 86 11.53 -36.59 7.29
C TRP A 86 10.70 -35.40 6.80
N LEU A 87 10.69 -35.11 5.48
CA LEU A 87 9.82 -34.11 4.87
C LEU A 87 8.31 -34.44 5.03
N HIS A 88 7.95 -35.70 5.30
CA HIS A 88 6.59 -36.04 5.71
C HIS A 88 6.22 -35.41 7.05
N VAL A 89 7.15 -35.36 8.01
CA VAL A 89 6.93 -34.67 9.29
C VAL A 89 6.71 -33.18 9.06
N ALA A 90 7.48 -32.57 8.14
CA ALA A 90 7.26 -31.18 7.72
C ALA A 90 5.90 -30.94 7.05
N SER A 91 5.23 -31.97 6.52
CA SER A 91 3.87 -31.84 5.99
C SER A 91 2.78 -31.78 7.07
N LEU A 92 3.11 -32.18 8.30
CA LEU A 92 2.18 -32.17 9.44
C LEU A 92 2.10 -30.80 10.12
N ARG A 93 3.12 -29.94 9.94
CA ARG A 93 3.14 -28.58 10.46
C ARG A 93 2.61 -27.61 9.42
N ARG A 94 1.61 -26.80 9.79
CA ARG A 94 1.11 -25.68 9.00
C ARG A 94 1.49 -24.36 9.64
N ASN A 95 1.87 -23.37 8.82
CA ASN A 95 2.35 -22.10 9.35
C ASN A 95 1.97 -20.90 8.46
N MET A 96 2.18 -19.71 9.03
CA MET A 96 2.10 -18.44 8.32
C MET A 96 3.36 -17.63 8.62
N ARG A 97 4.19 -17.37 7.62
CA ARG A 97 5.49 -16.71 7.78
C ARG A 97 5.80 -15.81 6.61
N ILE A 98 6.53 -14.73 6.87
CA ILE A 98 6.99 -13.76 5.89
C ILE A 98 8.51 -13.86 5.76
N PHE A 99 9.00 -13.91 4.52
CA PHE A 99 10.41 -13.91 4.18
C PHE A 99 10.74 -12.66 3.35
N HIS A 100 11.80 -11.96 3.72
CA HIS A 100 12.26 -10.75 3.06
C HIS A 100 13.66 -10.91 2.51
N ASN A 101 13.88 -10.39 1.30
CA ASN A 101 15.19 -10.25 0.67
C ASN A 101 16.03 -11.53 0.74
N LYS A 102 15.40 -12.66 0.40
CA LYS A 102 16.02 -13.99 0.41
C LYS A 102 15.86 -14.67 -0.94
N THR A 103 16.85 -15.44 -1.33
CA THR A 103 16.74 -16.39 -2.44
C THR A 103 15.86 -17.57 -2.03
N VAL A 104 15.37 -18.33 -3.03
CA VAL A 104 14.63 -19.57 -2.76
C VAL A 104 15.44 -20.57 -1.92
N ILE A 105 16.75 -20.65 -2.13
CA ILE A 105 17.62 -21.57 -1.39
C ILE A 105 17.70 -21.17 0.08
N GLU A 106 17.92 -19.90 0.38
CA GLU A 106 17.96 -19.40 1.76
C GLU A 106 16.62 -19.60 2.49
N ILE A 107 15.49 -19.43 1.78
CA ILE A 107 14.15 -19.73 2.33
C ILE A 107 14.03 -21.22 2.67
N VAL A 108 14.48 -22.09 1.76
CA VAL A 108 14.46 -23.54 1.95
C VAL A 108 15.30 -23.94 3.16
N GLU A 109 16.54 -23.46 3.25
CA GLU A 109 17.43 -23.73 4.37
C GLU A 109 16.83 -23.26 5.70
N GLU A 110 16.23 -22.07 5.73
CA GLU A 110 15.61 -21.53 6.96
C GLU A 110 14.41 -22.37 7.42
N VAL A 111 13.51 -22.75 6.51
CA VAL A 111 12.33 -23.55 6.85
C VAL A 111 12.74 -24.97 7.26
N LEU A 112 13.58 -25.61 6.45
CA LEU A 112 13.97 -27.00 6.65
C LEU A 112 14.96 -27.20 7.79
N GLY A 113 15.69 -26.14 8.19
CA GLY A 113 16.59 -26.17 9.34
C GLY A 113 15.91 -26.59 10.65
N THR A 114 14.60 -26.37 10.79
CA THR A 114 13.81 -26.87 11.93
C THR A 114 13.88 -28.40 12.07
N TYR A 115 14.06 -29.11 10.95
CA TYR A 115 14.10 -30.57 10.87
C TYR A 115 15.53 -31.12 10.81
N GLY A 116 16.54 -30.29 11.08
CA GLY A 116 17.95 -30.64 10.88
C GLY A 116 18.43 -31.86 11.67
N ALA A 117 17.78 -32.20 12.79
CA ALA A 117 18.11 -33.39 13.58
C ALA A 117 17.55 -34.71 12.99
N MET A 118 16.67 -34.65 11.98
CA MET A 118 16.03 -35.82 11.35
C MET A 118 16.80 -36.35 10.13
N GLY A 119 17.99 -35.79 9.86
CA GLY A 119 18.89 -36.27 8.82
C GLY A 119 20.30 -35.75 9.04
N ASN A 120 21.30 -36.49 8.57
CA ASN A 120 22.71 -36.16 8.77
C ASN A 120 23.53 -36.30 7.46
N PRO A 121 23.75 -35.21 6.70
CA PRO A 121 22.98 -33.96 6.79
C PRO A 121 21.53 -34.17 6.33
N HIS A 122 20.61 -33.31 6.77
CA HIS A 122 19.20 -33.39 6.34
C HIS A 122 18.97 -32.85 4.92
N LEU A 123 19.79 -31.89 4.48
CA LEU A 123 19.69 -31.18 3.21
C LEU A 123 21.07 -31.06 2.55
N GLU A 124 21.13 -31.29 1.23
CA GLU A 124 22.30 -31.10 0.38
C GLU A 124 21.90 -30.30 -0.87
N ILE A 125 22.65 -29.24 -1.17
CA ILE A 125 22.36 -28.32 -2.28
C ILE A 125 23.39 -28.56 -3.38
N LEU A 126 22.94 -29.09 -4.52
CA LEU A 126 23.77 -29.33 -5.70
C LEU A 126 23.46 -28.37 -6.86
N THR A 127 22.59 -27.39 -6.66
CA THR A 127 22.18 -26.43 -7.70
C THR A 127 23.36 -25.60 -8.22
N SER A 128 23.33 -25.24 -9.51
CA SER A 128 24.34 -24.42 -10.18
C SER A 128 23.82 -23.08 -10.71
N GLY A 129 22.51 -22.91 -10.77
CA GLY A 129 21.88 -21.69 -11.23
C GLY A 129 21.94 -20.57 -10.19
N ASP A 130 21.96 -19.33 -10.69
CA ASP A 130 21.73 -18.15 -9.87
C ASP A 130 20.21 -17.94 -9.68
N TYR A 131 19.79 -17.75 -8.44
CA TYR A 131 18.38 -17.54 -8.08
C TYR A 131 18.16 -16.08 -7.66
N PRO A 132 17.04 -15.45 -8.08
CA PRO A 132 16.77 -14.06 -7.72
C PRO A 132 16.53 -13.91 -6.22
N ILE A 133 16.94 -12.77 -5.68
CA ILE A 133 16.55 -12.34 -4.33
C ILE A 133 15.09 -11.91 -4.39
N LEU A 134 14.23 -12.59 -3.63
CA LEU A 134 12.82 -12.28 -3.53
C LEU A 134 12.63 -11.20 -2.46
N GLU A 135 12.10 -10.03 -2.86
CA GLU A 135 11.80 -8.92 -1.94
C GLU A 135 10.82 -9.36 -0.84
N TYR A 136 9.83 -10.17 -1.22
CA TYR A 136 8.73 -10.60 -0.38
C TYR A 136 8.22 -11.97 -0.80
N THR A 137 8.09 -12.89 0.15
CA THR A 137 7.49 -14.21 -0.06
C THR A 137 6.78 -14.65 1.22
N VAL A 138 5.59 -15.21 1.09
CA VAL A 138 4.75 -15.58 2.21
C VAL A 138 4.44 -17.07 2.16
N GLN A 139 4.72 -17.79 3.25
CA GLN A 139 4.07 -19.06 3.53
C GLN A 139 2.70 -18.74 4.13
N TYR A 140 1.60 -19.09 3.46
CA TYR A 140 0.25 -18.65 3.87
C TYR A 140 -0.66 -19.83 4.17
N GLY A 141 -0.71 -20.22 5.43
CA GLY A 141 -1.65 -21.22 5.94
C GLY A 141 -1.46 -22.61 5.34
N GLU A 142 -0.28 -22.91 4.81
CA GLU A 142 0.11 -24.16 4.15
C GLU A 142 1.16 -24.93 4.98
N SER A 143 1.44 -26.19 4.63
CA SER A 143 2.47 -26.96 5.35
C SER A 143 3.88 -26.51 4.98
N ASP A 144 4.86 -26.74 5.87
CA ASP A 144 6.27 -26.43 5.55
C ASP A 144 6.71 -27.21 4.30
N ALA A 145 6.28 -28.47 4.18
CA ALA A 145 6.59 -29.30 3.02
C ALA A 145 5.96 -28.77 1.72
N ASP A 146 4.69 -28.35 1.74
CA ASP A 146 4.01 -27.83 0.54
C ASP A 146 4.58 -26.48 0.12
N PHE A 147 4.88 -25.60 1.08
CA PHE A 147 5.57 -24.34 0.82
C PHE A 147 6.89 -24.57 0.10
N ILE A 148 7.74 -25.47 0.62
CA ILE A 148 9.00 -25.79 -0.02
C ILE A 148 8.80 -26.41 -1.41
N ARG A 149 7.86 -27.35 -1.57
CA ARG A 149 7.60 -27.96 -2.88
C ARG A 149 7.21 -26.91 -3.92
N ARG A 150 6.23 -26.04 -3.65
CA ARG A 150 5.82 -25.02 -4.63
C ARG A 150 6.93 -24.03 -4.93
N GLN A 151 7.79 -23.71 -3.95
CA GLN A 151 8.92 -22.80 -4.15
C GLN A 151 9.99 -23.44 -5.04
N LEU A 152 10.33 -24.70 -4.80
CA LEU A 152 11.26 -25.44 -5.65
C LEU A 152 10.70 -25.61 -7.07
N GLU A 153 9.42 -25.97 -7.20
CA GLU A 153 8.72 -26.07 -8.49
C GLU A 153 8.71 -24.72 -9.24
N ARG A 154 8.39 -23.61 -8.55
CA ARG A 154 8.39 -22.25 -9.13
C ARG A 154 9.73 -21.90 -9.75
N HIS A 155 10.82 -22.30 -9.11
CA HIS A 155 12.19 -22.04 -9.55
C HIS A 155 12.82 -23.22 -10.31
N GLY A 156 12.07 -24.26 -10.65
CA GLY A 156 12.55 -25.38 -11.47
C GLY A 156 13.63 -26.23 -10.82
N ILE A 157 13.65 -26.29 -9.48
CA ILE A 157 14.59 -27.09 -8.70
C ILE A 157 13.96 -28.45 -8.42
N SER A 158 14.61 -29.51 -8.87
CA SER A 158 14.21 -30.88 -8.58
C SER A 158 14.77 -31.35 -7.25
N ARG A 159 14.10 -32.31 -6.63
CA ARG A 159 14.52 -32.89 -5.35
C ARG A 159 14.59 -34.40 -5.39
N SER A 160 15.63 -34.99 -4.81
CA SER A 160 15.81 -36.44 -4.69
C SER A 160 16.29 -36.81 -3.29
N TRP A 161 16.57 -38.09 -3.06
CA TRP A 161 16.95 -38.60 -1.76
C TRP A 161 18.24 -39.41 -1.83
N LYS A 162 19.12 -39.19 -0.86
CA LYS A 162 20.31 -40.00 -0.64
C LYS A 162 20.13 -40.73 0.68
N HIS A 163 20.16 -42.06 0.61
CA HIS A 163 19.99 -42.91 1.79
C HIS A 163 21.34 -43.39 2.31
N ALA A 164 21.47 -43.41 3.63
CA ALA A 164 22.59 -43.95 4.36
C ALA A 164 22.06 -44.74 5.58
N LEU A 165 22.93 -45.45 6.27
CA LEU A 165 22.53 -46.15 7.48
C LEU A 165 22.07 -45.15 8.56
N GLY A 166 20.81 -45.25 8.99
CA GLY A 166 20.22 -44.39 10.01
C GLY A 166 20.04 -42.92 9.62
N SER A 167 20.06 -42.60 8.32
CA SER A 167 19.90 -41.23 7.83
C SER A 167 19.47 -41.20 6.36
N HIS A 168 18.70 -40.19 5.98
CA HIS A 168 18.47 -39.84 4.58
C HIS A 168 18.52 -38.31 4.39
N THR A 169 19.10 -37.90 3.28
CA THR A 169 19.35 -36.50 2.92
C THR A 169 18.46 -36.10 1.75
N LEU A 170 17.76 -34.97 1.87
CA LEU A 170 17.08 -34.31 0.76
C LEU A 170 18.12 -33.64 -0.12
N VAL A 171 18.19 -33.98 -1.40
CA VAL A 171 19.16 -33.42 -2.34
C VAL A 171 18.43 -32.51 -3.33
N LEU A 172 18.85 -31.25 -3.42
CA LEU A 172 18.31 -30.29 -4.39
C LEU A 172 19.24 -30.15 -5.59
N SER A 173 18.67 -30.19 -6.80
CA SER A 173 19.44 -30.14 -8.06
C SER A 173 18.68 -29.43 -9.15
N ASP A 174 19.41 -28.75 -10.05
CA ASP A 174 18.86 -28.04 -11.20
C ASP A 174 19.50 -28.46 -12.52
N ALA A 175 20.44 -29.41 -12.51
CA ALA A 175 20.98 -30.00 -13.72
C ALA A 175 21.18 -31.50 -13.54
N ALA A 176 20.79 -32.29 -14.54
CA ALA A 176 20.94 -33.75 -14.52
C ALA A 176 22.39 -34.19 -14.27
N VAL A 177 23.36 -33.45 -14.81
CA VAL A 177 24.80 -33.75 -14.68
C VAL A 177 25.34 -33.67 -13.25
N GLN A 178 24.63 -33.01 -12.33
CA GLN A 178 25.00 -32.93 -10.91
C GLN A 178 24.60 -34.19 -10.14
N LEU A 179 23.68 -34.99 -10.69
CA LEU A 179 23.16 -36.17 -10.01
C LEU A 179 24.24 -37.27 -9.90
N PRO A 180 24.24 -38.03 -8.80
CA PRO A 180 25.15 -39.15 -8.63
C PRO A 180 24.93 -40.21 -9.71
N GLU A 181 25.99 -40.90 -10.11
CA GLU A 181 25.88 -42.07 -10.97
C GLU A 181 25.69 -43.33 -10.13
N VAL A 182 24.93 -44.29 -10.68
CA VAL A 182 24.82 -45.64 -10.10
C VAL A 182 26.24 -46.17 -9.83
N PRO A 183 26.49 -46.89 -8.71
CA PRO A 183 27.81 -47.46 -8.47
C PRO A 183 28.30 -48.23 -9.72
N GLY A 184 29.54 -48.01 -10.16
CA GLY A 184 30.07 -48.59 -11.40
C GLY A 184 29.60 -47.92 -12.71
N GLY A 185 28.75 -46.89 -12.66
CA GLY A 185 28.39 -45.98 -13.78
C GLY A 185 27.43 -46.53 -14.84
N ALA A 186 27.49 -47.83 -15.11
CA ALA A 186 26.70 -48.48 -16.15
C ALA A 186 25.99 -49.74 -15.66
N ARG A 187 24.85 -50.08 -16.28
CA ARG A 187 24.14 -51.34 -16.07
C ARG A 187 23.79 -51.97 -17.41
N ALA A 188 24.11 -53.26 -17.56
CA ALA A 188 23.85 -53.99 -18.78
C ALA A 188 22.35 -54.26 -18.93
N PHE A 189 21.86 -54.22 -20.17
CA PHE A 189 20.60 -54.85 -20.55
C PHE A 189 20.90 -56.20 -21.21
N TYR A 190 20.20 -57.24 -20.77
CA TYR A 190 20.25 -58.56 -21.38
C TYR A 190 18.86 -58.99 -21.82
N GLY A 191 18.75 -59.36 -23.09
CA GLY A 191 17.50 -59.83 -23.66
C GLY A 191 17.02 -61.17 -23.09
N VAL A 192 15.84 -61.59 -23.54
CA VAL A 192 15.10 -62.76 -23.06
C VAL A 192 15.90 -64.08 -23.14
N GLU A 193 16.87 -64.18 -24.04
CA GLU A 193 17.64 -65.43 -24.25
C GLU A 193 18.77 -65.68 -23.22
N GLY A 194 19.13 -64.69 -22.39
CA GLY A 194 20.37 -64.76 -21.61
C GLY A 194 20.32 -64.24 -20.17
N PHE A 195 19.33 -63.44 -19.79
CA PHE A 195 19.39 -62.65 -18.55
C PHE A 195 19.61 -63.49 -17.27
N HIS A 196 19.01 -64.66 -17.14
CA HIS A 196 19.21 -65.57 -15.99
C HIS A 196 20.63 -66.14 -15.81
N ARG A 197 21.56 -65.89 -16.75
CA ARG A 197 22.93 -66.44 -16.74
C ARG A 197 23.97 -65.48 -16.16
N HIS A 198 23.57 -64.27 -15.79
CA HIS A 198 24.47 -63.22 -15.35
C HIS A 198 24.36 -63.02 -13.84
N GLU A 199 25.52 -62.99 -13.18
CA GLU A 199 25.63 -62.78 -11.72
C GLU A 199 25.77 -61.28 -11.35
N GLU A 200 25.77 -60.38 -12.34
CA GLU A 200 25.80 -58.94 -12.15
C GLU A 200 24.40 -58.31 -12.23
N GLU A 201 24.23 -57.16 -11.57
CA GLU A 201 22.99 -56.38 -11.68
C GLU A 201 22.75 -55.94 -13.13
N HIS A 202 21.57 -56.25 -13.67
CA HIS A 202 21.22 -55.96 -15.04
C HIS A 202 19.72 -55.67 -15.23
N PHE A 203 19.41 -55.01 -16.33
CA PHE A 203 18.05 -54.91 -16.84
C PHE A 203 17.75 -56.12 -17.72
N HIS A 204 16.55 -56.69 -17.58
CA HIS A 204 16.06 -57.75 -18.47
C HIS A 204 14.85 -57.31 -19.29
N LYS A 205 14.30 -56.12 -19.01
CA LYS A 205 13.30 -55.46 -19.84
C LYS A 205 13.69 -54.00 -20.02
N TRP A 206 13.60 -53.51 -21.26
CA TRP A 206 13.75 -52.10 -21.58
C TRP A 206 12.77 -51.70 -22.69
N SER A 207 12.10 -50.58 -22.52
CA SER A 207 11.19 -50.03 -23.52
C SER A 207 11.24 -48.51 -23.54
N THR A 208 10.93 -47.93 -24.70
CA THR A 208 10.97 -46.49 -24.94
C THR A 208 9.56 -45.98 -25.19
N ALA A 209 9.22 -44.85 -24.59
CA ALA A 209 7.95 -44.15 -24.72
C ALA A 209 8.19 -42.66 -24.97
N ALA A 210 7.27 -42.02 -25.69
CA ALA A 210 7.24 -40.58 -25.85
C ALA A 210 5.80 -40.09 -25.79
N ARG A 211 5.59 -38.85 -25.37
CA ARG A 211 4.26 -38.19 -25.34
C ARG A 211 4.33 -36.80 -25.95
N ILE A 212 3.18 -36.31 -26.42
CA ILE A 212 3.00 -34.90 -26.76
C ILE A 212 2.96 -34.05 -25.47
N THR A 213 3.59 -32.87 -25.51
CA THR A 213 3.63 -31.89 -24.42
C THR A 213 3.35 -30.50 -24.97
N THR A 214 3.23 -29.51 -24.10
CA THR A 214 3.23 -28.10 -24.52
C THR A 214 4.52 -27.79 -25.28
N GLY A 215 4.37 -27.14 -26.44
CA GLY A 215 5.43 -26.89 -27.41
C GLY A 215 5.91 -25.43 -27.44
N ALA A 216 5.07 -24.50 -27.01
CA ALA A 216 5.40 -23.10 -26.86
C ALA A 216 4.81 -22.55 -25.56
N VAL A 217 5.51 -21.65 -24.90
CA VAL A 217 5.00 -20.95 -23.70
C VAL A 217 5.10 -19.46 -23.93
N ARG A 218 4.05 -18.73 -23.52
CA ARG A 218 4.01 -17.27 -23.55
C ARG A 218 3.51 -16.71 -22.21
N LEU A 219 4.19 -15.70 -21.70
CA LEU A 219 3.89 -15.06 -20.41
C LEU A 219 3.85 -13.54 -20.56
N THR A 220 3.13 -12.87 -19.66
CA THR A 220 3.25 -11.42 -19.48
C THR A 220 3.08 -11.05 -18.01
N GLU A 221 3.58 -9.89 -17.57
CA GLU A 221 3.46 -9.37 -16.20
C GLU A 221 3.27 -7.84 -16.22
N TYR A 222 2.81 -7.24 -15.12
CA TYR A 222 2.71 -5.80 -14.95
C TYR A 222 3.55 -5.32 -13.78
N ASN A 223 4.51 -4.44 -14.09
CA ASN A 223 5.30 -3.75 -13.10
C ASN A 223 4.90 -2.27 -13.05
N PHE A 224 4.30 -1.84 -11.95
CA PHE A 224 3.79 -0.48 -11.80
C PHE A 224 4.89 0.60 -11.80
N LYS A 225 6.15 0.23 -11.55
CA LYS A 225 7.29 1.16 -11.62
C LYS A 225 7.69 1.46 -13.06
N ILE A 226 7.39 0.56 -13.99
CA ILE A 226 7.67 0.68 -15.42
C ILE A 226 6.43 0.30 -16.26
N PRO A 227 5.29 1.01 -16.09
CA PRO A 227 3.98 0.56 -16.57
C PRO A 227 3.80 0.53 -18.10
N HIS A 228 4.77 1.07 -18.85
CA HIS A 228 4.81 1.08 -20.31
C HIS A 228 5.85 0.13 -20.90
N ALA A 229 6.64 -0.55 -20.06
CA ALA A 229 7.60 -1.53 -20.53
C ALA A 229 6.85 -2.72 -21.14
N THR A 230 7.34 -3.23 -22.27
CA THR A 230 6.89 -4.50 -22.82
C THR A 230 7.34 -5.62 -21.87
N GLN A 231 6.39 -6.37 -21.35
CA GLN A 231 6.64 -7.48 -20.40
C GLN A 231 6.26 -8.83 -21.00
N GLU A 232 5.73 -8.86 -22.22
CA GLU A 232 5.42 -10.10 -22.93
C GLU A 232 6.71 -10.80 -23.35
N VAL A 233 6.79 -12.10 -23.05
CA VAL A 233 7.91 -12.97 -23.41
C VAL A 233 7.33 -14.31 -23.88
N ASP A 234 7.97 -14.90 -24.88
CA ASP A 234 7.58 -16.19 -25.45
C ASP A 234 8.81 -17.06 -25.74
N GLN A 235 8.59 -18.38 -25.79
CA GLN A 235 9.60 -19.35 -26.17
C GLN A 235 8.94 -20.52 -26.89
N LEU A 236 9.45 -20.85 -28.09
CA LEU A 236 9.08 -22.02 -28.88
C LEU A 236 10.10 -23.14 -28.68
N GLY A 237 9.60 -24.38 -28.54
CA GLY A 237 10.40 -25.59 -28.45
C GLY A 237 10.86 -26.14 -29.80
N GLU A 238 11.60 -27.24 -29.76
CA GLU A 238 12.26 -27.83 -30.94
C GLU A 238 11.53 -29.09 -31.48
N ALA A 239 10.32 -29.38 -30.98
CA ALA A 239 9.58 -30.57 -31.39
C ALA A 239 9.15 -30.46 -32.87
N VAL A 240 9.53 -31.45 -33.69
CA VAL A 240 9.27 -31.46 -35.15
C VAL A 240 8.05 -32.29 -35.57
N HIS A 241 7.43 -33.01 -34.63
CA HIS A 241 6.22 -33.78 -34.92
C HIS A 241 5.01 -32.85 -35.07
N PRO A 242 3.94 -33.28 -35.77
CA PRO A 242 2.69 -32.52 -35.80
C PRO A 242 2.21 -32.15 -34.39
N GLN A 243 1.69 -30.93 -34.22
CA GLN A 243 1.25 -30.39 -32.92
C GLN A 243 2.39 -30.26 -31.87
N GLY A 244 3.65 -30.25 -32.29
CA GLY A 244 4.80 -29.98 -31.42
C GLY A 244 4.98 -28.52 -31.01
N ASP A 245 4.15 -27.63 -31.54
CA ASP A 245 4.16 -26.17 -31.38
C ASP A 245 2.94 -25.64 -30.60
N VAL A 246 2.16 -26.52 -29.94
CA VAL A 246 0.99 -26.13 -29.16
C VAL A 246 1.39 -25.13 -28.06
N GLU A 247 0.81 -23.93 -28.12
CA GLU A 247 1.09 -22.83 -27.19
C GLU A 247 0.26 -22.95 -25.90
N SER A 248 0.89 -22.66 -24.76
CA SER A 248 0.26 -22.32 -23.50
C SER A 248 0.57 -20.87 -23.11
N TYR A 249 -0.45 -20.11 -22.74
CA TYR A 249 -0.34 -18.73 -22.28
C TYR A 249 -0.81 -18.58 -20.84
N ASP A 250 -0.06 -17.87 -20.00
CA ASP A 250 -0.42 -17.61 -18.60
C ASP A 250 -0.20 -16.15 -18.16
N TRP A 251 -1.00 -15.73 -17.18
CA TRP A 251 -0.93 -14.43 -16.51
C TRP A 251 -1.34 -14.58 -15.03
N PRO A 252 -0.54 -14.05 -14.08
CA PRO A 252 0.70 -13.30 -14.27
C PRO A 252 1.94 -14.19 -14.48
N GLY A 253 2.94 -13.66 -15.17
CA GLY A 253 4.20 -14.34 -15.49
C GLY A 253 5.20 -14.41 -14.34
N ASP A 254 5.05 -13.57 -13.29
CA ASP A 254 5.81 -13.61 -12.05
C ASP A 254 7.33 -13.30 -12.20
N TYR A 255 7.61 -12.13 -12.76
CA TYR A 255 8.96 -11.55 -12.92
C TYR A 255 8.87 -10.01 -12.94
N LEU A 256 9.97 -9.29 -12.67
CA LEU A 256 9.94 -7.82 -12.58
C LEU A 256 10.32 -7.13 -13.89
N THR A 257 11.06 -7.83 -14.75
CA THR A 257 11.58 -7.31 -16.03
C THR A 257 11.48 -8.34 -17.16
N GLU A 258 11.51 -7.86 -18.41
CA GLU A 258 11.50 -8.71 -19.61
C GLU A 258 12.67 -9.71 -19.64
N ASP A 259 13.86 -9.30 -19.20
CA ASP A 259 15.05 -10.15 -19.15
C ASP A 259 14.87 -11.32 -18.16
N GLU A 260 14.35 -11.04 -16.97
CA GLU A 260 13.97 -12.09 -16.02
C GLU A 260 12.87 -12.99 -16.60
N GLY A 261 11.88 -12.39 -17.29
CA GLY A 261 10.80 -13.11 -17.96
C GLY A 261 11.30 -14.13 -18.98
N ARG A 262 12.36 -13.83 -19.74
CA ARG A 262 13.00 -14.79 -20.66
C ARG A 262 13.50 -16.05 -19.96
N HIS A 263 14.07 -15.90 -18.77
CA HIS A 263 14.51 -17.05 -17.96
C HIS A 263 13.32 -17.84 -17.42
N VAL A 264 12.24 -17.17 -17.01
CA VAL A 264 11.03 -17.83 -16.52
C VAL A 264 10.34 -18.62 -17.64
N VAL A 265 10.11 -18.02 -18.81
CA VAL A 265 9.42 -18.69 -19.93
C VAL A 265 10.19 -19.89 -20.45
N THR A 266 11.53 -19.80 -20.52
CA THR A 266 12.40 -20.94 -20.88
C THR A 266 12.22 -22.09 -19.88
N ARG A 267 12.22 -21.77 -18.58
CA ARG A 267 12.02 -22.76 -17.52
C ARG A 267 10.65 -23.44 -17.63
N ARG A 268 9.59 -22.68 -17.88
CA ARG A 268 8.22 -23.23 -18.07
C ARG A 268 8.14 -24.15 -19.28
N LEU A 269 8.83 -23.84 -20.37
CA LEU A 269 8.89 -24.72 -21.53
C LEU A 269 9.69 -26.01 -21.22
N ASP A 270 10.80 -25.89 -20.50
CA ASP A 270 11.62 -27.03 -20.09
C ASP A 270 10.88 -27.98 -19.13
N GLU A 271 10.04 -27.45 -18.23
CA GLU A 271 9.15 -28.23 -17.35
C GLU A 271 8.26 -29.18 -18.16
N GLU A 272 7.71 -28.71 -19.29
CA GLU A 272 6.84 -29.46 -20.18
C GLU A 272 7.64 -30.44 -21.07
N ARG A 273 8.68 -29.94 -21.76
CA ARG A 273 9.51 -30.74 -22.69
C ARG A 273 10.23 -31.88 -21.98
N GLY A 274 10.65 -31.67 -20.74
CA GLY A 274 11.26 -32.72 -19.90
C GLY A 274 10.32 -33.90 -19.64
N GLN A 275 9.00 -33.74 -19.82
CA GLN A 275 8.03 -34.83 -19.67
C GLN A 275 7.87 -35.71 -20.92
N ALA A 276 8.38 -35.27 -22.07
CA ALA A 276 8.14 -35.93 -23.36
C ALA A 276 8.83 -37.31 -23.46
N PRO A 277 10.17 -37.47 -23.34
CA PRO A 277 10.84 -38.76 -23.48
C PRO A 277 10.80 -39.59 -22.18
N ARG A 278 10.41 -40.86 -22.26
CA ARG A 278 10.43 -41.81 -21.13
C ARG A 278 11.00 -43.15 -21.55
N HIS A 279 11.69 -43.81 -20.63
CA HIS A 279 12.09 -45.21 -20.78
C HIS A 279 11.59 -45.98 -19.58
N GLU A 280 11.07 -47.18 -19.81
CA GLU A 280 10.65 -48.10 -18.75
C GLU A 280 11.56 -49.30 -18.77
N ALA A 281 12.13 -49.63 -17.60
CA ALA A 281 13.04 -50.75 -17.44
C ALA A 281 12.64 -51.63 -16.26
N VAL A 282 12.93 -52.93 -16.34
CA VAL A 282 12.78 -53.89 -15.23
C VAL A 282 14.08 -54.68 -15.11
N GLY A 283 14.54 -54.89 -13.88
CA GLY A 283 15.84 -55.50 -13.60
C GLY A 283 16.08 -55.76 -12.13
N ASP A 284 17.17 -56.46 -11.82
CA ASP A 284 17.64 -56.72 -10.45
C ASP A 284 18.64 -55.66 -9.96
N VAL A 285 18.51 -54.43 -10.45
CA VAL A 285 19.43 -53.31 -10.19
C VAL A 285 19.12 -52.63 -8.84
N VAL A 286 19.36 -53.35 -7.74
CA VAL A 286 19.16 -52.85 -6.37
C VAL A 286 19.86 -51.51 -6.16
N SER A 287 21.04 -51.31 -6.75
CA SER A 287 21.84 -50.10 -6.60
C SER A 287 21.26 -48.81 -7.20
N LEU A 288 20.30 -48.89 -8.14
CA LEU A 288 19.77 -47.73 -8.85
C LEU A 288 18.55 -47.14 -8.16
N GLY A 289 18.58 -45.85 -7.86
CA GLY A 289 17.46 -45.12 -7.26
C GLY A 289 17.00 -43.88 -8.01
N ALA A 290 15.88 -43.31 -7.59
CA ALA A 290 15.38 -42.06 -8.17
C ALA A 290 16.37 -40.90 -7.89
N GLY A 291 16.65 -40.09 -8.91
CA GLY A 291 17.67 -39.04 -8.83
C GLY A 291 19.11 -39.53 -9.05
N TRP A 292 19.30 -40.73 -9.60
CA TRP A 292 20.61 -41.24 -10.01
C TRP A 292 20.70 -41.32 -11.54
N ARG A 293 21.93 -41.23 -12.05
CA ARG A 293 22.27 -41.44 -13.46
C ARG A 293 22.76 -42.85 -13.72
N VAL A 294 22.41 -43.42 -14.87
CA VAL A 294 22.87 -44.75 -15.31
C VAL A 294 23.12 -44.75 -16.81
N THR A 295 24.29 -45.25 -17.21
CA THR A 295 24.57 -45.53 -18.62
C THR A 295 24.07 -46.93 -18.97
N LEU A 296 23.26 -47.05 -20.03
CA LEU A 296 22.79 -48.36 -20.51
C LEU A 296 23.89 -49.07 -21.30
N ALA A 297 24.27 -50.26 -20.87
CA ALA A 297 25.25 -51.11 -21.55
C ALA A 297 24.61 -52.45 -22.00
N GLY A 298 25.42 -53.40 -22.47
CA GLY A 298 24.96 -54.75 -22.84
C GLY A 298 24.37 -54.83 -24.25
N ASP A 299 23.28 -55.58 -24.40
CA ASP A 299 22.63 -55.84 -25.67
C ASP A 299 22.13 -54.54 -26.34
N PRO A 300 22.05 -54.51 -27.69
CA PRO A 300 21.66 -53.31 -28.42
C PRO A 300 20.16 -53.01 -28.24
N VAL A 301 19.88 -51.82 -27.70
CA VAL A 301 18.56 -51.19 -27.63
C VAL A 301 18.61 -49.91 -28.48
N SER A 302 17.75 -49.84 -29.50
CA SER A 302 17.74 -48.73 -30.46
C SER A 302 17.60 -47.37 -29.76
N GLY A 303 18.59 -46.50 -29.95
CA GLY A 303 18.61 -45.15 -29.40
C GLY A 303 18.83 -45.08 -27.88
N ALA A 304 19.15 -46.19 -27.20
CA ALA A 304 19.35 -46.21 -25.75
C ALA A 304 20.70 -46.78 -25.31
N THR A 305 21.19 -47.88 -25.91
CA THR A 305 22.50 -48.45 -25.50
C THR A 305 23.62 -47.45 -25.77
N GLY A 306 24.45 -47.20 -24.76
CA GLY A 306 25.53 -46.20 -24.75
C GLY A 306 25.08 -44.79 -24.36
N GLN A 307 23.78 -44.56 -24.10
CA GLN A 307 23.26 -43.29 -23.58
C GLN A 307 23.19 -43.31 -22.06
N CYS A 308 23.23 -42.11 -21.46
CA CYS A 308 23.05 -41.89 -20.03
C CYS A 308 21.61 -41.46 -19.74
N PHE A 309 21.05 -41.99 -18.67
CA PHE A 309 19.67 -41.76 -18.27
C PHE A 309 19.60 -41.33 -16.81
N VAL A 310 18.69 -40.41 -16.51
CA VAL A 310 18.28 -40.08 -15.14
C VAL A 310 17.12 -40.99 -14.75
N CYS A 311 17.24 -41.72 -13.64
CA CYS A 311 16.14 -42.46 -13.05
C CYS A 311 15.19 -41.48 -12.36
N LEU A 312 13.97 -41.35 -12.91
CA LEU A 312 12.92 -40.49 -12.38
C LEU A 312 12.11 -41.18 -11.30
N ARG A 313 11.91 -42.49 -11.42
CA ARG A 313 11.19 -43.31 -10.45
C ARG A 313 11.82 -44.68 -10.37
N ALA A 314 11.98 -45.19 -9.15
CA ALA A 314 12.37 -46.57 -8.88
C ALA A 314 11.34 -47.19 -7.94
N GLU A 315 10.87 -48.39 -8.29
CA GLU A 315 10.04 -49.23 -7.46
C GLU A 315 10.84 -50.48 -7.11
N HIS A 316 10.90 -50.81 -5.82
CA HIS A 316 11.72 -51.86 -5.25
C HIS A 316 10.80 -52.91 -4.59
N GLN A 317 10.91 -54.15 -5.02
CA GLN A 317 10.24 -55.28 -4.37
C GLN A 317 11.29 -56.28 -3.91
N PHE A 318 11.33 -56.54 -2.61
CA PHE A 318 12.20 -57.52 -1.98
C PHE A 318 11.36 -58.59 -1.28
N ARG A 319 11.79 -59.85 -1.39
CA ARG A 319 11.18 -61.01 -0.73
C ARG A 319 12.29 -61.85 -0.11
N ALA A 320 12.19 -62.09 1.20
CA ALA A 320 13.09 -63.05 1.84
C ALA A 320 12.73 -64.47 1.38
N GLN A 321 13.70 -65.23 0.91
CA GLN A 321 13.51 -66.67 0.67
C GLN A 321 13.33 -67.39 2.02
N GLY A 322 12.29 -68.22 2.09
CA GLY A 322 11.51 -68.45 3.31
C GLY A 322 12.26 -68.98 4.55
N TYR A 323 11.81 -68.51 5.72
CA TYR A 323 12.11 -69.10 7.04
C TYR A 323 11.20 -70.30 7.38
N GLY A 324 10.27 -70.69 6.50
CA GLY A 324 9.34 -71.81 6.71
C GLY A 324 9.53 -72.89 5.63
N SER A 325 10.01 -74.07 6.02
CA SER A 325 10.00 -75.25 5.15
C SER A 325 8.57 -75.79 5.05
N GLY A 326 7.75 -75.28 4.14
CA GLY A 326 6.38 -75.78 4.04
C GLY A 326 5.52 -75.36 2.86
N ASP A 327 5.70 -74.18 2.24
CA ASP A 327 4.71 -73.68 1.28
C ASP A 327 5.23 -73.49 -0.14
N ALA A 328 4.36 -73.75 -1.12
CA ALA A 328 4.64 -73.79 -2.56
C ALA A 328 4.86 -72.41 -3.21
N GLY A 329 5.47 -71.47 -2.49
CA GLY A 329 5.84 -70.12 -2.95
C GLY A 329 7.31 -69.97 -3.36
N GLY A 330 8.04 -71.08 -3.54
CA GLY A 330 9.49 -71.11 -3.75
C GLY A 330 10.03 -70.58 -5.09
N ASP A 331 9.21 -69.89 -5.88
CA ASP A 331 9.54 -69.36 -7.21
C ASP A 331 9.55 -67.81 -7.28
N GLU A 332 9.37 -67.10 -6.15
CA GLU A 332 9.46 -65.63 -6.14
C GLU A 332 10.92 -65.16 -6.24
N THR A 333 11.20 -64.27 -7.20
CA THR A 333 12.50 -63.63 -7.37
C THR A 333 12.87 -62.84 -6.09
N PRO A 334 14.09 -63.02 -5.53
CA PRO A 334 14.48 -62.35 -4.27
C PRO A 334 14.33 -60.83 -4.31
N TYR A 335 14.57 -60.22 -5.48
CA TYR A 335 14.42 -58.81 -5.71
C TYR A 335 13.97 -58.53 -7.15
N GLU A 336 13.07 -57.57 -7.32
CA GLU A 336 12.68 -57.02 -8.62
C GLU A 336 12.55 -55.50 -8.53
N GLY A 337 13.18 -54.81 -9.48
CA GLY A 337 13.13 -53.36 -9.61
C GLY A 337 12.42 -52.94 -10.90
N ALA A 338 11.54 -51.93 -10.80
CA ALA A 338 10.93 -51.29 -11.96
C ALA A 338 11.27 -49.80 -12.00
N TYR A 339 11.69 -49.31 -13.15
CA TYR A 339 12.30 -47.99 -13.29
C TYR A 339 11.64 -47.18 -14.41
N VAL A 340 11.43 -45.90 -14.16
CA VAL A 340 11.11 -44.91 -15.19
C VAL A 340 12.28 -43.96 -15.32
N LEU A 341 12.81 -43.84 -16.52
CA LEU A 341 13.99 -43.03 -16.81
C LEU A 341 13.70 -41.98 -17.89
N MET A 342 14.54 -40.97 -17.95
CA MET A 342 14.63 -40.03 -19.07
C MET A 342 16.09 -39.89 -19.51
N PRO A 343 16.38 -39.58 -20.79
CA PRO A 343 17.73 -39.23 -21.20
C PRO A 343 18.25 -38.04 -20.39
N ASP A 344 19.53 -38.05 -19.99
CA ASP A 344 20.14 -36.93 -19.27
C ASP A 344 20.31 -35.65 -20.12
N SER A 345 20.16 -35.79 -21.44
CA SER A 345 20.08 -34.70 -22.43
C SER A 345 18.72 -34.03 -22.51
N ALA A 346 17.66 -34.62 -21.93
CA ALA A 346 16.34 -34.00 -21.87
C ALA A 346 16.31 -32.88 -20.81
N PRO A 347 15.49 -31.82 -20.99
CA PRO A 347 15.34 -30.78 -19.97
C PRO A 347 14.95 -31.37 -18.61
N TYR A 348 15.69 -30.97 -17.57
CA TYR A 348 15.55 -31.50 -16.22
C TYR A 348 14.87 -30.50 -15.30
N ARG A 349 13.54 -30.52 -15.25
CA ARG A 349 12.74 -29.62 -14.41
C ARG A 349 11.56 -30.38 -13.77
N PRO A 350 11.17 -30.04 -12.53
CA PRO A 350 10.00 -30.62 -11.88
C PRO A 350 8.70 -30.10 -12.51
N GLU A 351 7.66 -30.93 -12.55
CA GLU A 351 6.31 -30.46 -12.85
C GLU A 351 5.78 -29.58 -11.69
N ARG A 352 4.99 -28.55 -12.02
CA ARG A 352 4.30 -27.69 -11.03
C ARG A 352 3.02 -28.36 -10.51
N ARG A 353 3.17 -29.33 -9.62
CA ARG A 353 2.06 -30.12 -9.05
C ARG A 353 1.46 -29.49 -7.79
N THR A 354 2.25 -28.73 -7.04
CA THR A 354 1.84 -28.21 -5.72
C THR A 354 1.00 -26.96 -5.89
N ALA A 355 -0.23 -27.00 -5.37
CA ALA A 355 -1.14 -25.86 -5.44
C ALA A 355 -0.60 -24.68 -4.61
N ALA A 356 -0.50 -23.50 -5.22
CA ALA A 356 -0.16 -22.29 -4.50
C ALA A 356 -1.31 -21.89 -3.53
N PRO A 357 -0.98 -21.36 -2.33
CA PRO A 357 -1.99 -20.86 -1.42
C PRO A 357 -2.74 -19.68 -2.05
N ARG A 358 -4.02 -19.54 -1.70
CA ARG A 358 -4.85 -18.42 -2.13
C ARG A 358 -5.53 -17.77 -0.95
N VAL A 359 -5.30 -16.48 -0.76
CA VAL A 359 -6.08 -15.64 0.14
C VAL A 359 -7.50 -15.51 -0.42
N GLN A 360 -8.49 -15.97 0.35
CA GLN A 360 -9.87 -16.09 -0.12
C GLN A 360 -10.64 -14.75 -0.12
N GLY A 361 -10.16 -13.77 0.64
CA GLY A 361 -10.80 -12.46 0.76
C GLY A 361 -9.87 -11.43 1.39
N PRO A 362 -10.31 -10.17 1.48
CA PRO A 362 -9.54 -9.14 2.15
C PRO A 362 -9.30 -9.47 3.63
N GLU A 363 -8.13 -9.11 4.13
CA GLU A 363 -7.79 -9.15 5.55
C GLU A 363 -7.59 -7.73 6.07
N THR A 364 -7.69 -7.53 7.38
CA THR A 364 -7.26 -6.27 8.02
C THR A 364 -5.83 -6.39 8.51
N ALA A 365 -5.07 -5.30 8.42
CA ALA A 365 -3.70 -5.21 8.95
C ALA A 365 -3.49 -3.84 9.60
N VAL A 366 -2.46 -3.72 10.44
CA VAL A 366 -2.11 -2.44 11.10
C VAL A 366 -0.95 -1.81 10.36
N VAL A 367 -1.04 -0.51 10.06
CA VAL A 367 0.06 0.25 9.46
C VAL A 367 1.23 0.35 10.44
N VAL A 368 2.43 0.03 9.99
CA VAL A 368 3.67 0.06 10.78
C VAL A 368 4.76 0.83 10.03
N GLY A 369 5.83 1.21 10.74
CA GLY A 369 6.94 1.99 10.17
C GLY A 369 7.65 2.83 11.23
N GLU A 370 8.43 3.80 10.79
CA GLU A 370 9.13 4.75 11.67
C GLU A 370 8.38 6.09 11.82
N GLY A 371 8.32 6.61 13.05
CA GLY A 371 7.70 7.91 13.34
C GLY A 371 6.17 7.88 13.38
N GLU A 372 5.53 8.87 12.75
CA GLU A 372 4.06 9.01 12.68
C GLU A 372 3.51 8.62 11.29
N ILE A 373 4.27 8.93 10.24
CA ILE A 373 3.93 8.68 8.84
C ILE A 373 5.18 8.09 8.19
N ASP A 374 5.03 6.93 7.58
CA ASP A 374 6.10 6.24 6.87
C ASP A 374 5.59 5.74 5.51
N CYS A 375 5.94 6.46 4.44
CA CYS A 375 5.65 6.07 3.07
C CYS A 375 6.83 6.35 2.13
N ASP A 376 6.88 5.65 1.00
CA ASP A 376 7.89 5.85 -0.05
C ASP A 376 7.44 6.84 -1.14
N GLU A 377 8.24 7.00 -2.21
CA GLU A 377 7.97 7.90 -3.33
C GLU A 377 6.67 7.59 -4.10
N HIS A 378 6.08 6.41 -3.88
CA HIS A 378 4.83 5.98 -4.49
C HIS A 378 3.65 6.03 -3.52
N GLY A 379 3.84 6.54 -2.30
CA GLY A 379 2.82 6.56 -1.25
C GLY A 379 2.52 5.17 -0.69
N ARG A 380 3.45 4.22 -0.80
CA ARG A 380 3.30 2.85 -0.27
C ARG A 380 3.67 2.80 1.20
N ILE A 381 2.94 2.00 1.96
CA ILE A 381 3.11 1.85 3.41
C ILE A 381 3.54 0.43 3.76
N LEU A 382 4.03 0.23 4.99
CA LEU A 382 4.22 -1.10 5.56
C LEU A 382 3.02 -1.45 6.43
N VAL A 383 2.62 -2.72 6.42
CA VAL A 383 1.56 -3.23 7.30
C VAL A 383 2.04 -4.45 8.05
N ARG A 384 1.44 -4.71 9.21
CA ARG A 384 1.63 -5.94 9.96
C ARG A 384 0.30 -6.67 10.05
N TYR A 385 0.27 -7.91 9.57
CA TYR A 385 -0.89 -8.77 9.65
C TYR A 385 -1.11 -9.29 11.07
N HIS A 386 -2.36 -9.57 11.41
CA HIS A 386 -2.72 -10.08 12.74
C HIS A 386 -2.19 -11.49 13.01
N TRP A 387 -1.95 -12.28 11.97
CA TRP A 387 -1.42 -13.64 12.06
C TRP A 387 0.11 -13.70 12.14
N ASP A 388 0.81 -12.58 11.96
CA ASP A 388 2.27 -12.50 12.02
C ASP A 388 2.75 -12.37 13.48
N LEU A 389 2.99 -13.52 14.11
CA LEU A 389 3.40 -13.60 15.52
C LEU A 389 4.88 -13.31 15.73
N ASP A 390 5.70 -13.41 14.68
CA ASP A 390 7.15 -13.13 14.73
C ASP A 390 7.44 -11.62 14.67
N GLY A 391 6.40 -10.81 14.45
CA GLY A 391 6.50 -9.35 14.43
C GLY A 391 7.26 -8.83 13.22
N ALA A 392 7.24 -9.56 12.11
CA ALA A 392 7.69 -9.07 10.82
C ALA A 392 6.69 -8.01 10.29
N HIS A 393 6.76 -7.73 9.00
CA HIS A 393 5.89 -6.77 8.33
C HIS A 393 5.78 -7.12 6.84
N SER A 394 4.85 -6.49 6.14
CA SER A 394 4.72 -6.66 4.70
C SER A 394 5.89 -6.03 3.94
N MET A 395 5.97 -6.26 2.63
CA MET A 395 6.65 -5.32 1.73
C MET A 395 5.94 -3.96 1.69
N ARG A 396 6.50 -2.97 0.99
CA ARG A 396 5.81 -1.70 0.72
C ARG A 396 4.57 -1.93 -0.15
N VAL A 397 3.39 -1.79 0.46
CA VAL A 397 2.08 -2.05 -0.14
C VAL A 397 1.50 -0.78 -0.75
N ARG A 398 1.02 -0.86 -1.99
CA ARG A 398 0.28 0.27 -2.62
C ARG A 398 -1.05 0.50 -1.93
N VAL A 399 -1.41 1.77 -1.78
CA VAL A 399 -2.66 2.21 -1.17
C VAL A 399 -3.60 2.76 -2.23
N SER A 400 -4.77 2.15 -2.36
CA SER A 400 -5.86 2.64 -3.20
C SER A 400 -6.23 4.06 -2.80
N GLN A 401 -6.37 4.93 -3.81
CA GLN A 401 -6.80 6.32 -3.63
C GLN A 401 -8.20 6.48 -4.23
N ASN A 402 -8.95 7.47 -3.74
CA ASN A 402 -10.29 7.78 -4.27
C ASN A 402 -10.25 8.23 -5.75
N TRP A 403 -9.15 8.84 -6.19
CA TRP A 403 -8.93 9.26 -7.59
C TRP A 403 -7.43 9.45 -7.85
N ALA A 404 -6.85 8.86 -8.90
CA ALA A 404 -5.41 8.97 -9.18
C ALA A 404 -5.10 9.07 -10.67
N SER A 405 -4.22 10.00 -11.05
CA SER A 405 -3.77 10.22 -12.43
C SER A 405 -2.40 10.94 -12.49
N LYS A 406 -1.92 11.26 -13.70
CA LYS A 406 -0.60 11.85 -13.97
C LYS A 406 -0.48 13.28 -13.38
N GLY A 407 -0.09 13.36 -12.11
CA GLY A 407 0.17 14.61 -11.38
C GLY A 407 -1.07 15.27 -10.77
N TRP A 408 -2.21 14.57 -10.71
CA TRP A 408 -3.46 15.09 -10.14
C TRP A 408 -4.34 13.95 -9.61
N GLY A 409 -5.16 14.23 -8.60
CA GLY A 409 -5.98 13.24 -7.89
C GLY A 409 -6.10 13.52 -6.40
N GLY A 410 -6.57 12.54 -5.63
CA GLY A 410 -6.51 12.51 -4.17
C GLY A 410 -5.30 11.73 -3.67
N MET A 411 -4.78 12.14 -2.52
CA MET A 411 -3.69 11.46 -1.83
C MET A 411 -3.92 11.52 -0.33
N VAL A 412 -4.29 10.39 0.27
CA VAL A 412 -4.41 10.21 1.71
C VAL A 412 -3.56 9.01 2.11
N ILE A 413 -2.49 9.28 2.85
CA ILE A 413 -1.56 8.26 3.31
C ILE A 413 -2.02 7.76 4.69
N PRO A 414 -2.34 6.46 4.85
CA PRO A 414 -2.61 5.88 6.16
C PRO A 414 -1.40 6.04 7.09
N ARG A 415 -1.65 6.49 8.33
CA ARG A 415 -0.62 6.72 9.34
C ARG A 415 -0.35 5.46 10.14
N ILE A 416 0.81 5.40 10.78
CA ILE A 416 1.18 4.29 11.66
C ILE A 416 0.13 4.12 12.77
N GLY A 417 -0.27 2.88 13.03
CA GLY A 417 -1.33 2.53 13.98
C GLY A 417 -2.75 2.53 13.41
N MET A 418 -2.97 3.05 12.19
CA MET A 418 -4.26 2.91 11.51
C MET A 418 -4.50 1.45 11.09
N GLU A 419 -5.77 1.04 11.06
CA GLU A 419 -6.18 -0.26 10.54
C GLU A 419 -6.63 -0.12 9.09
N VAL A 420 -6.06 -0.97 8.24
CA VAL A 420 -6.27 -0.95 6.79
C VAL A 420 -6.78 -2.31 6.30
N ILE A 421 -7.57 -2.28 5.23
CA ILE A 421 -8.03 -3.46 4.50
C ILE A 421 -6.99 -3.77 3.43
N VAL A 422 -6.46 -4.99 3.43
CA VAL A 422 -5.46 -5.50 2.50
C VAL A 422 -6.07 -6.61 1.66
N GLU A 423 -6.14 -6.37 0.36
CA GLU A 423 -6.44 -7.38 -0.64
C GLU A 423 -5.16 -7.95 -1.22
N HIS A 424 -5.27 -9.08 -1.88
CA HIS A 424 -4.17 -9.77 -2.53
C HIS A 424 -4.52 -9.98 -4.00
N LEU A 425 -3.68 -9.48 -4.91
CA LEU A 425 -3.95 -9.52 -6.34
C LEU A 425 -4.08 -10.98 -6.80
N ARG A 426 -5.25 -11.35 -7.34
CA ARG A 426 -5.62 -12.74 -7.68
C ARG A 426 -5.56 -13.74 -6.50
N GLY A 427 -5.62 -13.22 -5.27
CA GLY A 427 -5.50 -13.99 -4.04
C GLY A 427 -4.06 -14.46 -3.75
N ASP A 428 -3.05 -13.93 -4.44
CA ASP A 428 -1.65 -14.27 -4.21
C ASP A 428 -1.10 -13.59 -2.93
N PRO A 429 -0.75 -14.35 -1.88
CA PRO A 429 -0.20 -13.78 -0.64
C PRO A 429 1.03 -12.90 -0.84
N ASP A 430 1.80 -13.12 -1.91
CA ASP A 430 3.01 -12.34 -2.22
C ASP A 430 2.68 -10.97 -2.84
N LYS A 431 1.41 -10.70 -3.21
CA LYS A 431 0.99 -9.50 -3.97
C LYS A 431 -0.08 -8.67 -3.24
N PRO A 432 0.21 -8.10 -2.07
CA PRO A 432 -0.75 -7.29 -1.31
C PRO A 432 -1.03 -5.92 -1.95
N ILE A 433 -2.23 -5.40 -1.72
CA ILE A 433 -2.67 -4.04 -2.04
C ILE A 433 -3.67 -3.55 -0.98
N VAL A 434 -3.48 -2.34 -0.45
CA VAL A 434 -4.40 -1.75 0.51
C VAL A 434 -5.57 -1.13 -0.24
N THR A 435 -6.80 -1.51 0.09
CA THR A 435 -8.02 -1.05 -0.60
C THR A 435 -8.92 -0.15 0.24
N GLY A 436 -8.65 -0.01 1.54
CA GLY A 436 -9.40 0.90 2.40
C GLY A 436 -8.85 1.02 3.82
N CYS A 437 -9.48 1.88 4.62
CA CYS A 437 -9.21 2.05 6.05
C CYS A 437 -10.50 1.83 6.85
N VAL A 438 -10.38 1.33 8.07
CA VAL A 438 -11.52 1.10 8.96
C VAL A 438 -11.28 1.71 10.34
N TYR A 439 -12.36 2.19 10.97
CA TYR A 439 -12.35 2.58 12.38
C TYR A 439 -12.49 1.33 13.27
N ASN A 440 -11.94 1.39 14.48
CA ASN A 440 -11.98 0.32 15.47
C ASN A 440 -12.08 0.88 16.89
N GLY A 441 -11.97 0.03 17.91
CA GLY A 441 -12.09 0.45 19.32
C GLY A 441 -10.98 1.39 19.82
N HIS A 442 -9.85 1.45 19.12
CA HIS A 442 -8.75 2.38 19.40
C HIS A 442 -8.84 3.63 18.52
N ASN A 443 -8.96 3.44 17.21
CA ASN A 443 -9.14 4.49 16.21
C ASN A 443 -10.63 4.73 16.00
N THR A 444 -11.21 5.63 16.79
CA THR A 444 -12.65 5.93 16.75
C THR A 444 -13.03 6.91 15.64
N PRO A 445 -14.30 6.92 15.19
CA PRO A 445 -14.79 7.94 14.26
C PRO A 445 -14.61 9.37 14.80
N PRO A 446 -14.48 10.41 13.94
CA PRO A 446 -14.22 11.78 14.37
C PRO A 446 -15.32 12.43 15.22
N TYR A 447 -16.54 11.89 15.16
CA TYR A 447 -17.70 12.31 15.91
C TYR A 447 -18.37 11.07 16.52
N ASP A 448 -18.94 11.23 17.71
CA ASP A 448 -19.63 10.13 18.40
C ASP A 448 -20.80 9.59 17.56
N LEU A 449 -20.82 8.27 17.38
CA LEU A 449 -21.88 7.54 16.70
C LEU A 449 -22.63 6.66 17.71
N PRO A 450 -23.97 6.51 17.59
CA PRO A 450 -24.81 6.91 16.45
C PRO A 450 -25.41 8.32 16.54
N GLU A 451 -25.00 9.16 17.49
CA GLU A 451 -25.57 10.51 17.70
C GLU A 451 -25.42 11.40 16.46
N HIS A 452 -24.25 11.42 15.84
CA HIS A 452 -23.95 12.26 14.66
C HIS A 452 -24.04 11.50 13.33
N LYS A 453 -24.96 10.54 13.20
CA LYS A 453 -25.11 9.70 11.99
C LYS A 453 -25.47 10.44 10.69
N THR A 454 -25.89 11.70 10.78
CA THR A 454 -26.23 12.57 9.63
C THR A 454 -25.05 13.43 9.17
N LYS A 455 -23.88 13.29 9.81
CA LYS A 455 -22.66 14.01 9.40
C LYS A 455 -21.80 13.20 8.45
N SER A 456 -21.35 13.86 7.40
CA SER A 456 -20.26 13.40 6.54
C SER A 456 -19.02 14.26 6.81
N THR A 457 -17.88 13.64 7.13
CA THR A 457 -16.70 14.35 7.64
C THR A 457 -15.43 13.95 6.92
N PHE A 458 -14.63 14.96 6.56
CA PHE A 458 -13.23 14.83 6.16
C PHE A 458 -12.39 15.67 7.12
N ARG A 459 -11.84 15.03 8.16
CA ARG A 459 -11.00 15.67 9.19
C ARG A 459 -9.58 15.11 9.10
N SER A 460 -8.59 16.01 9.05
CA SER A 460 -7.16 15.67 9.14
C SER A 460 -6.67 15.70 10.58
N ASP A 461 -5.41 15.40 10.80
CA ASP A 461 -4.73 15.62 12.07
C ASP A 461 -3.37 16.29 11.82
N SER A 462 -3.02 17.31 12.59
CA SER A 462 -1.77 18.04 12.36
C SER A 462 -0.56 17.15 12.66
N HIS A 463 0.41 17.11 11.75
CA HIS A 463 1.59 16.26 11.93
C HIS A 463 2.52 16.85 13.00
N LYS A 464 2.87 16.07 14.02
CA LYS A 464 3.74 16.49 15.15
C LYS A 464 3.25 17.75 15.89
N SER A 465 1.96 18.07 15.85
CA SER A 465 1.35 19.12 16.65
C SER A 465 -0.11 18.80 16.93
N GLU A 466 -0.72 19.51 17.87
CA GLU A 466 -2.18 19.44 18.07
C GLU A 466 -2.89 20.29 17.01
N GLY A 467 -4.13 19.91 16.66
CA GLY A 467 -4.99 20.65 15.74
C GLY A 467 -5.44 19.84 14.52
N PHE A 468 -6.35 20.38 13.72
CA PHE A 468 -6.89 19.68 12.56
C PHE A 468 -7.47 20.62 11.49
N ASN A 469 -7.47 20.18 10.24
CA ASN A 469 -8.30 20.78 9.20
C ASN A 469 -9.56 19.93 9.03
N GLU A 470 -10.69 20.54 8.70
CA GLU A 470 -11.95 19.80 8.57
C GLU A 470 -12.87 20.39 7.50
N LEU A 471 -13.47 19.51 6.70
CA LEU A 471 -14.67 19.79 5.91
C LEU A 471 -15.77 18.82 6.33
N THR A 472 -16.89 19.34 6.82
CA THR A 472 -18.03 18.53 7.26
C THR A 472 -19.34 19.05 6.69
N PHE A 473 -20.23 18.11 6.36
CA PHE A 473 -21.60 18.32 5.92
C PHE A 473 -22.55 17.71 6.95
N GLU A 474 -23.44 18.51 7.52
CA GLU A 474 -24.56 18.08 8.37
C GLU A 474 -25.83 18.10 7.54
N ASP A 475 -26.51 16.95 7.46
CA ASP A 475 -27.73 16.76 6.67
C ASP A 475 -28.99 16.63 7.53
N ALA A 476 -28.90 16.85 8.86
CA ALA A 476 -30.07 16.90 9.72
C ALA A 476 -31.03 18.02 9.32
N THR A 477 -32.30 17.66 9.06
CA THR A 477 -33.33 18.58 8.57
C THR A 477 -33.53 19.76 9.52
N GLY A 478 -33.44 20.99 8.99
CA GLY A 478 -33.58 22.23 9.75
C GLY A 478 -32.33 22.63 10.53
N ALA A 479 -31.27 21.83 10.46
CA ALA A 479 -29.96 22.07 11.06
C ALA A 479 -28.82 21.87 10.06
N GLU A 480 -29.12 21.90 8.76
CA GLU A 480 -28.14 21.64 7.70
C GLU A 480 -26.99 22.64 7.77
N LYS A 481 -25.75 22.14 7.68
CA LYS A 481 -24.56 22.96 7.87
C LYS A 481 -23.37 22.41 7.10
N ILE A 482 -22.70 23.30 6.37
CA ILE A 482 -21.33 23.07 5.90
C ILE A 482 -20.38 23.75 6.89
N TYR A 483 -19.43 22.98 7.42
CA TYR A 483 -18.36 23.48 8.28
C TYR A 483 -17.01 23.30 7.60
N LEU A 484 -16.25 24.39 7.53
CA LEU A 484 -14.88 24.42 7.05
C LEU A 484 -13.99 24.99 8.15
N HIS A 485 -13.01 24.22 8.57
CA HIS A 485 -11.99 24.60 9.54
C HIS A 485 -10.61 24.51 8.90
N ALA A 486 -9.84 25.59 8.99
CA ALA A 486 -8.42 25.61 8.68
C ALA A 486 -7.65 25.87 9.97
N GLU A 487 -6.73 24.98 10.33
CA GLU A 487 -5.96 25.10 11.57
C GLU A 487 -5.06 26.34 11.57
N LYS A 488 -4.59 26.75 10.38
CA LYS A 488 -3.67 27.87 10.23
C LYS A 488 -4.10 28.83 9.12
N ASP A 489 -3.62 28.62 7.91
CA ASP A 489 -3.85 29.51 6.77
C ASP A 489 -4.96 28.95 5.87
N GLN A 490 -5.88 29.79 5.42
CA GLN A 490 -6.88 29.46 4.39
C GLN A 490 -6.65 30.34 3.17
N GLU A 491 -6.21 29.73 2.07
CA GLU A 491 -6.04 30.40 0.78
C GLU A 491 -7.13 29.98 -0.21
N ILE A 492 -7.66 30.94 -0.96
CA ILE A 492 -8.65 30.69 -2.02
C ILE A 492 -8.19 31.46 -3.26
N HIS A 493 -7.77 30.72 -4.29
CA HIS A 493 -7.37 31.27 -5.58
C HIS A 493 -8.43 30.95 -6.64
N VAL A 494 -8.96 31.97 -7.31
CA VAL A 494 -10.01 31.84 -8.32
C VAL A 494 -9.56 32.55 -9.59
N GLU A 495 -9.30 31.79 -10.65
CA GLU A 495 -8.74 32.30 -11.92
C GLU A 495 -9.72 33.17 -12.73
N ASN A 496 -11.02 33.13 -12.43
CA ASN A 496 -12.03 33.87 -13.19
C ASN A 496 -13.04 34.56 -12.26
N ASN A 497 -14.20 33.94 -12.04
CA ASN A 497 -15.30 34.57 -11.32
C ASN A 497 -15.60 33.84 -10.01
N ARG A 498 -15.64 34.58 -8.90
CA ARG A 498 -16.18 34.11 -7.62
C ARG A 498 -17.55 34.76 -7.37
N ALA A 499 -18.60 33.96 -7.28
CA ALA A 499 -19.94 34.42 -6.89
C ALA A 499 -20.27 33.92 -5.47
N LYS A 500 -20.90 34.79 -4.66
CA LYS A 500 -21.40 34.46 -3.32
C LYS A 500 -22.80 35.05 -3.16
N ARG A 501 -23.77 34.23 -2.79
CA ARG A 501 -25.14 34.64 -2.47
C ARG A 501 -25.53 34.06 -1.12
N ILE A 502 -26.07 34.90 -0.24
CA ILE A 502 -26.55 34.53 1.09
C ILE A 502 -27.98 35.08 1.20
N ASP A 503 -28.96 34.19 1.29
CA ASP A 503 -30.38 34.59 1.26
C ASP A 503 -30.89 35.13 2.60
N ARG A 504 -30.18 34.83 3.70
CA ARG A 504 -30.45 35.41 5.02
C ARG A 504 -29.31 36.34 5.41
N ASN A 505 -28.47 35.96 6.37
CA ASN A 505 -27.49 36.86 6.95
C ASN A 505 -26.05 36.34 6.77
N GLN A 506 -25.12 37.26 6.53
CA GLN A 506 -23.68 37.01 6.57
C GLN A 506 -23.07 37.70 7.78
N SER A 507 -22.19 36.99 8.48
CA SER A 507 -21.32 37.57 9.50
C SER A 507 -19.85 37.25 9.18
N GLU A 508 -18.97 38.22 9.41
CA GLU A 508 -17.54 38.10 9.18
C GLU A 508 -16.80 38.82 10.31
N SER A 509 -15.82 38.15 10.92
CA SER A 509 -15.02 38.69 12.02
C SER A 509 -13.54 38.40 11.75
N VAL A 510 -12.72 39.45 11.70
CA VAL A 510 -11.28 39.36 11.48
C VAL A 510 -10.56 39.83 12.73
N GLY A 511 -9.75 38.96 13.34
CA GLY A 511 -9.09 39.22 14.61
C GLY A 511 -8.01 40.30 14.56
N HIS A 512 -7.39 40.48 13.39
CA HIS A 512 -6.33 41.46 13.15
C HIS A 512 -6.68 42.35 11.95
N ASN A 513 -6.01 42.19 10.82
CA ASN A 513 -6.12 43.08 9.68
C ASN A 513 -6.95 42.43 8.57
N LYS A 514 -7.82 43.23 7.94
CA LYS A 514 -8.48 42.90 6.67
C LYS A 514 -7.95 43.86 5.60
N SER A 515 -7.42 43.31 4.51
CA SER A 515 -7.02 44.08 3.32
C SER A 515 -7.90 43.68 2.15
N ILE A 516 -8.31 44.66 1.35
CA ILE A 516 -9.10 44.45 0.13
C ILE A 516 -8.43 45.26 -0.98
N GLU A 517 -8.02 44.59 -2.05
CA GLU A 517 -7.54 45.23 -3.26
C GLU A 517 -8.47 44.85 -4.41
N VAL A 518 -8.94 45.86 -5.14
CA VAL A 518 -9.79 45.69 -6.32
C VAL A 518 -9.14 46.46 -7.45
N GLY A 519 -8.67 45.75 -8.47
CA GLY A 519 -7.91 46.36 -9.57
C GLY A 519 -8.71 47.34 -10.44
N ASN A 520 -10.05 47.24 -10.41
CA ASN A 520 -10.97 48.13 -11.11
C ASN A 520 -12.01 48.73 -10.13
N ASN A 521 -13.29 48.32 -10.26
CA ASN A 521 -14.38 48.93 -9.49
C ASN A 521 -14.80 48.06 -8.31
N HIS A 522 -14.83 48.65 -7.12
CA HIS A 522 -15.57 48.13 -5.97
C HIS A 522 -16.95 48.79 -5.93
N HIS A 523 -18.02 48.00 -6.04
CA HIS A 523 -19.39 48.50 -6.01
C HIS A 523 -20.18 47.72 -4.95
N GLU A 524 -20.71 48.46 -3.98
CA GLU A 524 -21.51 47.93 -2.88
C GLU A 524 -22.86 48.63 -2.85
N VAL A 525 -23.95 47.85 -2.83
CA VAL A 525 -25.32 48.36 -2.72
C VAL A 525 -25.94 47.81 -1.45
N ILE A 526 -26.32 48.73 -0.55
CA ILE A 526 -26.96 48.40 0.71
C ILE A 526 -28.39 48.92 0.63
N GLY A 527 -29.37 48.01 0.58
CA GLY A 527 -30.79 48.38 0.49
C GLY A 527 -31.37 48.98 1.78
N GLY A 528 -30.67 48.80 2.91
CA GLY A 528 -31.03 49.35 4.22
C GLY A 528 -29.96 50.32 4.74
N ASN A 529 -29.59 50.16 6.01
CA ASN A 529 -28.63 51.05 6.68
C ASN A 529 -27.19 50.54 6.57
N MET A 530 -26.24 51.45 6.37
CA MET A 530 -24.80 51.20 6.50
C MET A 530 -24.26 51.87 7.76
N THR A 531 -23.67 51.09 8.66
CA THR A 531 -23.02 51.61 9.87
C THR A 531 -21.54 51.26 9.84
N LEU A 532 -20.68 52.29 9.77
CA LEU A 532 -19.22 52.14 9.83
C LEU A 532 -18.68 52.76 11.11
N MET A 533 -18.07 51.94 11.95
CA MET A 533 -17.44 52.36 13.20
C MET A 533 -15.93 52.15 13.15
N VAL A 534 -15.15 53.22 13.32
CA VAL A 534 -13.69 53.19 13.23
C VAL A 534 -13.06 53.66 14.54
N GLY A 535 -12.16 52.83 15.08
CA GLY A 535 -11.45 53.08 16.33
C GLY A 535 -12.22 52.63 17.59
N PRO A 536 -11.53 52.50 18.73
CA PRO A 536 -12.09 51.91 19.94
C PRO A 536 -13.23 52.78 20.48
N ASN A 537 -14.46 52.36 20.27
CA ASN A 537 -15.64 52.97 20.87
C ASN A 537 -16.38 51.93 21.74
N LYS A 538 -17.12 52.39 22.75
CA LYS A 538 -17.76 51.49 23.74
C LYS A 538 -18.76 50.51 23.10
N LEU A 539 -19.38 50.90 21.99
CA LEU A 539 -20.32 50.06 21.24
C LEU A 539 -19.60 48.98 20.42
N GLN A 540 -18.48 49.31 19.79
CA GLN A 540 -17.59 48.37 19.11
C GLN A 540 -17.01 47.36 20.11
N ALA A 541 -16.59 47.81 21.29
CA ALA A 541 -16.12 46.90 22.34
C ALA A 541 -17.21 45.90 22.77
N ALA A 542 -18.48 46.34 22.86
CA ALA A 542 -19.61 45.47 23.17
C ALA A 542 -19.91 44.48 22.03
N VAL A 543 -19.92 44.94 20.77
CA VAL A 543 -20.14 44.10 19.58
C VAL A 543 -19.00 43.08 19.41
N THR A 544 -17.74 43.50 19.50
CA THR A 544 -16.57 42.60 19.44
C THR A 544 -16.56 41.60 20.59
N SER A 545 -17.00 41.99 21.79
CA SER A 545 -17.13 41.06 22.93
C SER A 545 -18.26 40.04 22.73
N ALA A 546 -19.35 40.43 22.08
CA ALA A 546 -20.41 39.50 21.69
C ALA A 546 -19.93 38.50 20.63
N PHE A 547 -19.15 38.94 19.64
CA PHE A 547 -18.55 38.05 18.64
C PHE A 547 -17.48 37.11 19.23
N LYS A 548 -16.63 37.59 20.16
CA LYS A 548 -15.57 36.76 20.79
C LYS A 548 -16.09 35.65 21.70
N LYS A 549 -17.28 35.78 22.29
CA LYS A 549 -17.86 34.76 23.19
C LYS A 549 -18.49 33.57 22.46
N PHE A 550 -18.57 33.59 21.13
CA PHE A 550 -19.45 32.71 20.33
C PHE A 550 -18.70 31.75 19.39
N THR A 551 -17.42 31.47 19.66
CA THR A 551 -16.55 30.61 18.83
C THR A 551 -16.97 29.14 18.75
N SER A 552 -18.02 28.67 19.47
CA SER A 552 -18.49 27.28 19.39
C SER A 552 -19.80 27.04 18.61
N ALA A 553 -20.56 28.06 18.19
CA ALA A 553 -21.82 27.82 17.47
C ALA A 553 -22.30 29.06 16.68
N ILE A 554 -21.74 29.28 15.48
CA ILE A 554 -22.13 30.40 14.60
C ILE A 554 -23.54 30.22 13.99
N GLY A 555 -24.07 29.00 13.91
CA GLY A 555 -25.38 28.73 13.28
C GLY A 555 -26.58 29.22 14.09
N ASP A 556 -26.53 29.13 15.42
CA ASP A 556 -27.72 29.38 16.26
C ASP A 556 -27.95 30.87 16.57
N MET A 557 -27.05 31.73 16.08
CA MET A 557 -27.06 33.18 16.34
C MET A 557 -27.66 34.00 15.18
N THR A 558 -28.08 33.37 14.07
CA THR A 558 -28.75 34.12 12.99
C THR A 558 -30.20 34.46 13.32
N SER A 559 -30.82 33.74 14.27
CA SER A 559 -32.21 33.94 14.72
C SER A 559 -32.31 34.68 16.06
N LYS A 560 -31.26 34.68 16.90
CA LYS A 560 -31.27 35.24 18.27
C LYS A 560 -30.59 36.58 18.44
N LEU A 561 -29.92 37.12 17.42
CA LEU A 561 -29.51 38.52 17.40
C LEU A 561 -30.73 39.40 17.09
N GLY A 562 -31.66 39.46 18.04
CA GLY A 562 -32.47 40.63 18.27
C GLY A 562 -31.53 41.75 18.70
N LEU A 563 -30.85 42.35 17.72
CA LEU A 563 -30.14 43.60 17.91
C LEU A 563 -31.16 44.59 18.50
N PRO A 564 -30.84 45.27 19.61
CA PRO A 564 -31.78 46.20 20.22
C PRO A 564 -32.23 47.23 19.18
N ASP A 565 -33.54 47.52 19.19
CA ASP A 565 -34.30 48.47 18.35
C ASP A 565 -33.75 49.91 18.30
N ALA A 566 -32.59 50.17 18.92
CA ALA A 566 -31.91 51.46 18.97
C ALA A 566 -31.26 51.89 17.63
N LEU A 567 -31.45 51.12 16.55
CA LEU A 567 -31.01 51.43 15.19
C LEU A 567 -32.17 51.46 14.17
N ASN A 568 -33.41 51.51 14.65
CA ASN A 568 -34.56 51.75 13.78
C ASN A 568 -34.67 53.26 13.48
N MET A 569 -33.84 53.72 12.54
CA MET A 569 -34.01 55.01 11.86
C MET A 569 -34.12 54.72 10.36
N GLY A 570 -35.37 54.62 9.89
CA GLY A 570 -35.72 54.37 8.50
C GLY A 570 -35.18 55.45 7.54
N GLU A 571 -35.26 55.10 6.25
CA GLU A 571 -34.73 55.83 5.10
C GLU A 571 -33.21 56.12 5.18
N GLY A 572 -32.41 55.14 4.75
CA GLY A 572 -31.05 55.32 4.21
C GLY A 572 -30.13 56.28 4.96
N ASN A 573 -29.87 56.04 6.25
CA ASN A 573 -28.94 56.86 7.04
C ASN A 573 -27.50 56.34 6.95
N LEU A 574 -26.54 57.23 6.65
CA LEU A 574 -25.10 56.99 6.82
C LEU A 574 -24.60 57.70 8.08
N ILE A 575 -24.10 56.94 9.05
CA ILE A 575 -23.51 57.47 10.29
C ILE A 575 -22.01 57.17 10.29
N ILE A 576 -21.17 58.20 10.27
CA ILE A 576 -19.71 58.08 10.35
C ILE A 576 -19.25 58.55 11.73
N GLY A 577 -18.77 57.63 12.57
CA GLY A 577 -18.16 57.93 13.86
C GLY A 577 -16.64 57.77 13.82
N VAL A 578 -15.89 58.86 14.05
CA VAL A 578 -14.42 58.88 14.03
C VAL A 578 -13.87 59.27 15.41
N ALA A 579 -13.08 58.40 16.04
CA ALA A 579 -12.63 58.58 17.42
C ALA A 579 -11.46 59.57 17.60
N LYS A 580 -10.66 59.83 16.57
CA LYS A 580 -9.46 60.70 16.66
C LYS A 580 -9.47 61.82 15.63
N ASN A 581 -9.13 61.51 14.38
CA ASN A 581 -9.02 62.51 13.32
C ASN A 581 -9.70 61.99 12.05
N LYS A 582 -10.48 62.85 11.39
CA LYS A 582 -10.97 62.63 10.03
C LYS A 582 -10.19 63.59 9.12
N ALA A 583 -9.31 63.05 8.28
CA ALA A 583 -8.62 63.81 7.24
C ALA A 583 -9.18 63.38 5.88
N GLU A 584 -9.58 64.36 5.07
CA GLU A 584 -10.12 64.15 3.73
C GLU A 584 -9.28 65.00 2.76
N THR A 585 -8.60 64.37 1.81
CA THR A 585 -7.78 65.05 0.80
C THR A 585 -8.38 64.81 -0.57
N VAL A 586 -8.82 65.88 -1.21
CA VAL A 586 -9.48 65.82 -2.52
C VAL A 586 -8.57 66.51 -3.55
N MET A 587 -8.13 65.75 -4.55
CA MET A 587 -7.07 66.19 -5.48
C MET A 587 -7.58 67.08 -6.62
N LEU A 588 -8.84 66.92 -7.04
CA LEU A 588 -9.42 67.63 -8.19
C LEU A 588 -10.58 68.55 -7.79
N SER A 589 -11.68 67.99 -7.26
CA SER A 589 -12.87 68.76 -6.89
C SER A 589 -13.70 68.02 -5.83
N SER A 590 -14.21 68.77 -4.85
CA SER A 590 -15.20 68.31 -3.87
C SER A 590 -16.47 69.15 -4.03
N THR A 591 -17.63 68.50 -4.13
CA THR A 591 -18.94 69.16 -4.22
C THR A 591 -19.89 68.48 -3.24
N GLU A 592 -20.52 69.28 -2.38
CA GLU A 592 -21.48 68.81 -1.39
C GLU A 592 -22.83 69.50 -1.63
N MET A 593 -23.87 68.71 -1.87
CA MET A 593 -25.24 69.21 -2.07
C MET A 593 -26.11 68.75 -0.90
N VAL A 594 -26.72 69.68 -0.18
CA VAL A 594 -27.57 69.40 0.97
C VAL A 594 -28.98 69.89 0.69
N GLY A 595 -29.95 68.97 0.65
CA GLY A 595 -31.32 69.27 0.22
C GLY A 595 -32.21 69.96 1.27
N ALA A 596 -31.91 69.79 2.56
CA ALA A 596 -32.71 70.35 3.66
C ALA A 596 -31.90 71.32 4.54
N ALA A 597 -31.00 70.80 5.38
CA ALA A 597 -30.21 71.61 6.30
C ALA A 597 -28.82 71.01 6.54
N LYS A 598 -27.81 71.88 6.62
CA LYS A 598 -26.45 71.54 7.04
C LYS A 598 -26.13 72.27 8.33
N ALA A 599 -25.70 71.56 9.36
CA ALA A 599 -25.19 72.13 10.61
C ALA A 599 -23.73 71.71 10.82
N LEU A 600 -22.87 72.68 11.10
CA LEU A 600 -21.47 72.46 11.45
C LEU A 600 -21.24 73.00 12.87
N THR A 601 -20.86 72.12 13.80
CA THR A 601 -20.51 72.49 15.17
C THR A 601 -19.07 72.11 15.45
N VAL A 602 -18.25 73.07 15.86
CA VAL A 602 -16.82 72.87 16.15
C VAL A 602 -16.58 73.28 17.60
N GLY A 603 -16.15 72.33 18.44
CA GLY A 603 -15.89 72.60 19.87
C GLY A 603 -14.55 73.30 20.16
N GLY A 604 -13.63 73.30 19.19
CA GLY A 604 -12.33 73.98 19.27
C GLY A 604 -12.24 75.15 18.30
N GLY A 605 -11.20 75.18 17.46
CA GLY A 605 -11.02 76.18 16.40
C GLY A 605 -11.46 75.67 15.02
N LEU A 606 -12.08 76.54 14.22
CA LEU A 606 -12.34 76.32 12.80
C LEU A 606 -11.43 77.26 11.98
N GLN A 607 -10.63 76.70 11.07
CA GLN A 607 -9.83 77.45 10.11
C GLN A 607 -10.23 77.06 8.69
N VAL A 608 -10.54 78.06 7.86
CA VAL A 608 -10.81 77.87 6.44
C VAL A 608 -9.78 78.67 5.65
N THR A 609 -8.94 77.98 4.88
CA THR A 609 -7.94 78.60 4.00
C THR A 609 -8.34 78.33 2.56
N VAL A 610 -8.45 79.39 1.75
CA VAL A 610 -8.80 79.29 0.32
C VAL A 610 -7.66 79.94 -0.47
N GLY A 611 -6.98 79.17 -1.34
CA GLY A 611 -5.88 79.67 -2.15
C GLY A 611 -6.30 80.50 -3.38
N GLY A 612 -7.58 80.38 -3.77
CA GLY A 612 -8.20 81.14 -4.85
C GLY A 612 -9.32 82.04 -4.33
N VAL A 613 -10.48 81.98 -4.99
CA VAL A 613 -11.65 82.80 -4.64
C VAL A 613 -12.57 82.05 -3.67
N LYS A 614 -12.93 82.68 -2.55
CA LYS A 614 -14.03 82.25 -1.67
C LYS A 614 -15.28 83.08 -1.99
N ASN A 615 -16.38 82.43 -2.39
CA ASN A 615 -17.68 83.08 -2.61
C ASN A 615 -18.74 82.42 -1.72
N GLU A 616 -19.44 83.23 -0.93
CA GLU A 616 -20.58 82.80 -0.11
C GLU A 616 -21.82 83.55 -0.58
N SER A 617 -22.81 82.83 -1.10
CA SER A 617 -24.07 83.41 -1.56
C SER A 617 -25.20 82.91 -0.67
N VAL A 618 -25.98 83.83 -0.11
CA VAL A 618 -27.07 83.53 0.83
C VAL A 618 -28.32 84.29 0.39
N ALA A 619 -29.41 83.57 0.12
CA ALA A 619 -30.61 84.14 -0.50
C ALA A 619 -31.56 84.85 0.49
N ILE A 620 -31.68 84.33 1.72
CA ILE A 620 -32.68 84.81 2.70
C ILE A 620 -32.04 85.74 3.73
N GLY A 621 -31.01 85.27 4.43
CA GLY A 621 -30.33 86.07 5.44
C GLY A 621 -29.06 85.38 5.92
N SER A 622 -28.04 86.18 6.22
CA SER A 622 -26.78 85.77 6.81
C SER A 622 -26.57 86.56 8.09
N TRP A 623 -26.20 85.86 9.18
CA TRP A 623 -25.92 86.46 10.48
C TRP A 623 -24.59 85.92 10.97
N GLU A 624 -23.78 86.82 11.52
CA GLU A 624 -22.51 86.47 12.14
C GLU A 624 -22.50 87.09 13.54
N GLU A 625 -22.44 86.24 14.56
CA GLU A 625 -22.36 86.65 15.96
C GLU A 625 -20.99 86.29 16.51
N VAL A 626 -20.25 87.29 16.98
CA VAL A 626 -18.89 87.12 17.51
C VAL A 626 -18.85 87.65 18.94
N GLY A 627 -18.66 86.75 19.90
CA GLY A 627 -18.78 87.09 21.34
C GLY A 627 -17.63 87.90 21.93
N ASN A 628 -16.50 88.04 21.24
CA ASN A 628 -15.35 88.81 21.74
C ASN A 628 -14.80 89.76 20.66
N ASN A 629 -13.91 89.28 19.77
CA ASN A 629 -13.26 90.11 18.76
C ASN A 629 -13.54 89.59 17.35
N LYS A 630 -14.01 90.47 16.47
CA LYS A 630 -14.03 90.25 15.02
C LYS A 630 -12.94 91.13 14.39
N VAL A 631 -12.00 90.51 13.69
CA VAL A 631 -10.93 91.21 12.96
C VAL A 631 -10.98 90.80 11.50
N THR A 632 -11.21 91.77 10.62
CA THR A 632 -11.19 91.57 9.17
C THR A 632 -9.97 92.28 8.61
N HIS A 633 -9.01 91.52 8.07
CA HIS A 633 -7.88 92.06 7.32
C HIS A 633 -8.18 91.96 5.83
N VAL A 634 -8.13 93.07 5.11
CA VAL A 634 -8.39 93.14 3.67
C VAL A 634 -7.21 93.84 3.03
N GLY A 635 -6.61 93.21 2.00
CA GLY A 635 -5.35 93.69 1.42
C GLY A 635 -5.51 94.94 0.54
N GLU A 636 -6.49 94.92 -0.36
CA GLU A 636 -6.64 95.94 -1.40
C GLU A 636 -7.84 96.86 -1.13
N LYS A 637 -9.03 96.27 -1.01
CA LYS A 637 -10.29 97.02 -0.93
C LYS A 637 -11.34 96.24 -0.16
N TYR A 638 -11.89 96.85 0.89
CA TYR A 638 -13.05 96.34 1.62
C TYR A 638 -14.28 97.16 1.26
N GLU A 639 -15.32 96.50 0.75
CA GLU A 639 -16.51 97.16 0.24
C GLU A 639 -17.77 96.53 0.84
N ILE A 640 -18.59 97.34 1.50
CA ILE A 640 -19.91 96.96 2.00
C ILE A 640 -20.93 97.69 1.14
N VAL A 641 -21.67 96.97 0.31
CA VAL A 641 -22.70 97.54 -0.58
C VAL A 641 -24.08 97.10 -0.11
N VAL A 642 -24.96 98.08 0.09
CA VAL A 642 -26.38 97.86 0.42
C VAL A 642 -27.22 98.71 -0.52
N GLY A 643 -27.70 98.13 -1.62
CA GLY A 643 -28.45 98.86 -2.64
C GLY A 643 -27.65 100.04 -3.23
N LYS A 644 -28.12 101.28 -3.04
CA LYS A 644 -27.42 102.51 -3.48
C LYS A 644 -26.45 103.07 -2.43
N SER A 645 -26.32 102.44 -1.27
CA SER A 645 -25.40 102.83 -0.21
C SER A 645 -24.16 101.96 -0.24
N LYS A 646 -22.99 102.57 0.00
CA LYS A 646 -21.71 101.88 -0.08
C LYS A 646 -20.70 102.46 0.91
N ILE A 647 -20.02 101.57 1.63
CA ILE A 647 -18.86 101.91 2.45
C ILE A 647 -17.65 101.25 1.81
N THR A 648 -16.63 102.05 1.51
CA THR A 648 -15.40 101.56 0.88
C THR A 648 -14.20 101.95 1.74
N LEU A 649 -13.34 100.98 2.03
CA LEU A 649 -12.00 101.19 2.57
C LEU A 649 -11.01 100.66 1.55
N ASP A 650 -9.95 101.42 1.25
CA ASP A 650 -8.87 100.97 0.37
C ASP A 650 -7.51 100.94 1.08
N HIS A 651 -6.52 100.32 0.43
CA HIS A 651 -5.18 100.15 0.98
C HIS A 651 -4.43 101.47 1.18
N ASP A 652 -4.83 102.54 0.48
CA ASP A 652 -4.26 103.88 0.60
C ASP A 652 -4.79 104.62 1.84
N GLY A 653 -5.73 104.00 2.58
CA GLY A 653 -6.30 104.53 3.81
C GLY A 653 -7.50 105.44 3.56
N ASN A 654 -8.05 105.48 2.35
CA ASN A 654 -9.26 106.23 2.07
C ASN A 654 -10.49 105.50 2.61
N ILE A 655 -11.41 106.27 3.19
CA ILE A 655 -12.72 105.78 3.62
C ILE A 655 -13.77 106.59 2.85
N SER A 656 -14.50 105.92 1.95
CA SER A 656 -15.63 106.51 1.23
C SER A 656 -16.95 106.03 1.83
N LEU A 657 -17.83 106.99 2.08
CA LEU A 657 -19.21 106.78 2.50
C LEU A 657 -20.09 107.35 1.39
N ASP A 658 -20.65 106.49 0.55
CA ASP A 658 -21.48 106.86 -0.58
C ASP A 658 -22.93 106.49 -0.31
N GLY A 659 -23.86 107.45 -0.46
CA GLY A 659 -25.28 107.21 -0.24
C GLY A 659 -26.14 108.37 -0.72
N VAL A 660 -27.41 108.07 -1.04
CA VAL A 660 -28.40 109.09 -1.49
C VAL A 660 -28.66 110.12 -0.38
N ASN A 661 -28.72 109.66 0.87
CA ASN A 661 -28.76 110.50 2.05
C ASN A 661 -27.75 109.92 3.06
N ILE A 662 -26.83 110.74 3.53
CA ILE A 662 -25.89 110.38 4.60
C ILE A 662 -26.29 111.22 5.82
N THR A 663 -26.87 110.56 6.82
CA THR A 663 -27.23 111.22 8.08
C THR A 663 -26.26 110.75 9.16
N VAL A 664 -25.46 111.68 9.67
CA VAL A 664 -24.55 111.42 10.80
C VAL A 664 -25.14 112.09 12.04
N ASN A 665 -25.72 111.28 12.93
CA ASN A 665 -26.31 111.75 14.18
C ASN A 665 -25.36 111.44 15.35
N GLY A 666 -25.01 112.45 16.14
CA GLY A 666 -24.25 112.28 17.38
C GLY A 666 -25.07 112.77 18.58
N SER A 667 -25.18 111.96 19.63
CA SER A 667 -25.94 112.32 20.85
C SER A 667 -25.19 113.26 21.80
N SER A 668 -23.87 113.40 21.66
CA SER A 668 -23.07 114.43 22.35
C SER A 668 -22.38 115.38 21.38
N ALA A 669 -21.54 114.89 20.46
CA ALA A 669 -20.92 115.70 19.42
C ALA A 669 -20.50 114.81 18.24
N VAL A 670 -20.69 115.30 17.01
CA VAL A 670 -20.03 114.74 15.83
C VAL A 670 -18.81 115.60 15.57
N LYS A 671 -17.61 115.04 15.70
CA LYS A 671 -16.35 115.76 15.49
C LYS A 671 -15.69 115.22 14.23
N VAL A 672 -15.71 116.01 13.17
CA VAL A 672 -14.99 115.73 11.93
C VAL A 672 -13.75 116.62 11.92
N THR A 673 -12.57 116.02 11.84
CA THR A 673 -11.28 116.73 11.82
C THR A 673 -10.46 116.21 10.65
N GLY A 674 -10.05 117.10 9.76
CA GLY A 674 -9.21 116.79 8.60
C GLY A 674 -8.50 118.05 8.10
N GLY A 675 -7.42 117.87 7.32
CA GLY A 675 -6.65 119.00 6.78
C GLY A 675 -7.45 119.89 5.82
N ARG A 676 -8.49 119.34 5.19
CA ARG A 676 -9.47 120.04 4.35
C ARG A 676 -10.81 119.29 4.42
N ILE A 677 -11.90 120.03 4.64
CA ILE A 677 -13.27 119.50 4.65
C ILE A 677 -14.04 120.32 3.61
N ASP A 678 -14.41 119.68 2.50
CA ASP A 678 -15.29 120.28 1.50
C ASP A 678 -16.73 119.82 1.80
N LEU A 679 -17.53 120.72 2.37
CA LEU A 679 -18.98 120.56 2.59
C LEU A 679 -19.70 121.29 1.46
N ASN A 680 -20.41 120.56 0.61
CA ASN A 680 -21.28 121.13 -0.42
C ASN A 680 -22.75 120.91 -0.05
#